data_AF-A0A0H5CGH9-F1
#
_entry.id   AF-A0A0H5CGH9-F1
#
_cell.length_a   1.000
_cell.length_b   1.000
_cell.length_c   1.000
_cell.angle_alpha   90.00
_cell.angle_beta   90.00
_cell.angle_gamma   90.00
#
_symmetry.space_group_name_H-M   'P 1'
#
loop_
_entity.id
_entity.type
_entity.pdbx_description
1 polymer ?
#
loop_
_entity_poly.entity_id
_entity_poly.type
_entity_poly.pdbx_seq_one_letter_code
_entity_poly.pdbx_strand_id
1 'polypeptide(L)'
;MSEVDDLLGLVEARLAKAAGGNREAVADAGAAVIISRLVGLLGHQEPTAHSAAEAAYLVGMLLWSHGITLTGAEQEPALRGARMLLIRATSLPGRLSPEAVADIRAITDGKPEDQLTHGVELLRLAVAMNHAALLDRAIDMLRGLAAEIEPTGSRYANVASNLSTALRLRYQATTRPADLDEAVTMAESVVRIRPDEPNLLSTLAACLAMRADRSGSADDRDAGIRLLRTALATTRPDDPDHGVHLANLATALRVRADTRSSRADLEEAVELGKQALTASRGPEMAARLATLGSALALRHRWTGHQADIDEALEFHRQSVHLSPAGGAERAARLSDLGLTARERFHSTGLAADLDEAVTSLLEACERGPVQDPRFASWASNLGAVLMDRFQYRRNGPDLELALTTCAAAADATPVNSGDRARRLSNLGMAYRTRYEEAGAEQDLDLAVASHLEAVEALTPNNPSASAVLSNAANALRTSFEGRSRFDHLDMAISLAQRAVAATPTGHASLSLYRSNLGSLLRVRFTVAGAHTDLDASIDHHRSAVIQSREHDPKRNRYLSNLSGALSTRFEQTGSMTDLNEAVTTGREAAQAHSHSPLDRLRCLSVLGGALALRFERTGALGDLDEAIHSSQAATRELPEGHVDRGRYLANVATMLASRFVRTEADTDLDNAVATGRDAVAATPAEHPDLAGRLSNLCIALQLRFRRHHSTTDLDEAVNTGRRALAATEPGSVARPGRLSNLGLALLDRHKRSRSEDDLDEALQLCREAVDTAPPEHPDRAKSLLNLGSAVAARGNTRATATDVLEAEQLWREAGDTSATASSVRVIAHAARGQSAAEREEWTSAAAAYGAAVRLLPDLVWAGALRTDSEDALTDWRGLALDAGAAALAAKDPAGALHVLEAGRGMLWSRVLETRADLDALDIVAPDLVARMRRGAWAVRRSPAGLTGGIDPFPERTV
;
A
#
# COMPACT_ATOMS: atom_id res chain seq x y z
N MET A 1 33.41 50.01 25.54
CA MET A 1 34.70 50.29 26.23
C MET A 1 34.59 51.57 27.03
N SER A 2 34.43 52.76 26.42
CA SER A 2 34.25 53.99 27.21
C SER A 2 33.05 53.91 28.17
N GLU A 3 31.93 53.32 27.72
CA GLU A 3 30.77 53.06 28.58
C GLU A 3 31.03 52.08 29.73
N VAL A 4 32.05 51.21 29.62
CA VAL A 4 32.44 50.22 30.63
C VAL A 4 33.36 50.86 31.67
N ASP A 5 34.29 51.72 31.24
CA ASP A 5 35.15 52.50 32.14
C ASP A 5 34.34 53.51 32.95
N ASP A 6 33.33 54.16 32.33
CA ASP A 6 32.39 55.05 33.01
C ASP A 6 31.54 54.30 34.05
N LEU A 7 31.15 53.06 33.74
CA LEU A 7 30.42 52.17 34.66
C LEU A 7 31.30 51.73 35.85
N LEU A 8 32.58 51.40 35.60
CA LEU A 8 33.54 51.03 36.64
C LEU A 8 33.80 52.19 37.60
N GLY A 9 34.04 53.40 37.09
CA GLY A 9 34.22 54.59 37.92
C GLY A 9 32.97 54.91 38.76
N LEU A 10 31.78 54.68 38.23
CA LEU A 10 30.52 54.86 38.96
C LEU A 10 30.33 53.82 40.07
N VAL A 11 30.68 52.56 39.79
CA VAL A 11 30.58 51.45 40.75
C VAL A 11 31.58 51.63 41.89
N GLU A 12 32.83 51.99 41.60
CA GLU A 12 33.84 52.30 42.61
C GLU A 12 33.43 53.48 43.50
N ALA A 13 32.92 54.56 42.91
CA ALA A 13 32.45 55.74 43.66
C ALA A 13 31.25 55.43 44.56
N ARG A 14 30.33 54.55 44.12
CA ARG A 14 29.16 54.14 44.90
C ARG A 14 29.52 53.15 46.00
N LEU A 15 30.46 52.23 45.77
CA LEU A 15 31.01 51.33 46.79
C LEU A 15 31.76 52.11 47.88
N ALA A 16 32.57 53.10 47.50
CA ALA A 16 33.27 53.97 48.45
C ALA A 16 32.30 54.83 49.30
N LYS A 17 31.16 55.23 48.72
CA LYS A 17 30.10 55.98 49.42
C LYS A 17 29.26 55.09 50.33
N ALA A 18 28.97 53.85 49.93
CA ALA A 18 28.25 52.86 50.74
C ALA A 18 29.07 52.41 51.96
N ALA A 19 30.40 52.38 51.86
CA ALA A 19 31.33 52.02 52.93
C ALA A 19 31.64 53.17 53.93
N GLY A 20 30.95 54.31 53.86
CA GLY A 20 31.09 55.39 54.84
C GLY A 20 32.48 56.04 54.90
N GLY A 21 33.27 55.97 53.83
CA GLY A 21 34.59 56.59 53.75
C GLY A 21 35.74 55.85 54.46
N ASN A 22 35.51 54.66 55.01
CA ASN A 22 36.57 53.86 55.64
C ASN A 22 37.10 52.80 54.66
N ARG A 23 38.26 53.04 54.05
CA ARG A 23 38.86 52.19 53.00
C ARG A 23 39.21 50.76 53.45
N GLU A 24 39.22 50.48 54.76
CA GLU A 24 39.48 49.13 55.31
C GLU A 24 38.21 48.30 55.53
N ALA A 25 37.00 48.87 55.34
CA ALA A 25 35.74 48.14 55.52
C ALA A 25 35.28 47.34 54.29
N VAL A 26 35.99 47.43 53.15
CA VAL A 26 35.71 46.62 51.94
C VAL A 26 36.62 45.38 51.90
N ALA A 27 36.74 44.69 53.03
CA ALA A 27 37.37 43.37 53.09
C ALA A 27 36.33 42.26 52.85
N ASP A 28 35.44 42.42 51.87
CA ASP A 28 34.81 41.26 51.25
C ASP A 28 35.79 40.72 50.21
N ALA A 29 36.43 39.61 50.55
CA ALA A 29 37.41 38.94 49.70
C ALA A 29 36.84 38.62 48.31
N GLY A 30 35.51 38.45 48.18
CA GLY A 30 34.84 38.22 46.91
C GLY A 30 34.88 39.45 45.97
N ALA A 31 34.59 40.64 46.49
CA ALA A 31 34.58 41.87 45.69
C ALA A 31 35.98 42.25 45.21
N ALA A 32 37.01 42.09 46.05
CA ALA A 32 38.40 42.36 45.70
C ALA A 32 38.92 41.42 44.59
N VAL A 33 38.52 40.15 44.61
CA VAL A 33 38.86 39.17 43.58
C VAL A 33 38.17 39.50 42.25
N ILE A 34 36.88 39.89 42.28
CA ILE A 34 36.13 40.26 41.08
C ILE A 34 36.72 41.53 40.44
N ILE A 35 37.04 42.55 41.25
CA ILE A 35 37.67 43.80 40.79
C ILE A 35 39.07 43.53 40.23
N SER A 36 39.89 42.70 40.89
CA SER A 36 41.23 42.35 40.40
C SER A 36 41.18 41.57 39.07
N ARG A 37 40.15 40.73 38.87
CA ARG A 37 39.95 39.97 37.63
C ARG A 37 39.43 40.85 36.50
N LEU A 38 38.56 41.82 36.81
CA LEU A 38 38.12 42.88 35.89
C LEU A 38 39.29 43.74 35.40
N VAL A 39 40.18 44.16 36.31
CA VAL A 39 41.39 44.94 35.98
C VAL A 39 42.36 44.11 35.12
N GLY A 40 42.47 42.80 35.36
CA GLY A 40 43.26 41.89 34.52
C GLY A 40 42.68 41.70 33.10
N LEU A 41 41.35 41.63 32.97
CA LEU A 41 40.65 41.50 31.69
C LEU A 41 40.68 42.78 30.84
N LEU A 42 40.69 43.95 31.48
CA LEU A 42 40.68 45.27 30.84
C LEU A 42 42.09 45.87 30.63
N GLY A 43 43.13 45.31 31.26
CA GLY A 43 44.52 45.77 31.16
C GLY A 43 45.27 45.36 29.88
N HIS A 44 44.68 44.55 29.00
CA HIS A 44 45.31 44.14 27.75
C HIS A 44 44.96 45.09 26.58
N GLN A 45 45.96 45.47 25.78
CA GLN A 45 45.92 46.58 24.81
C GLN A 45 44.93 46.46 23.63
N GLU A 46 44.10 45.43 23.56
CA GLU A 46 42.84 45.47 22.80
C GLU A 46 41.97 44.28 23.26
N PRO A 47 40.84 44.51 23.94
CA PRO A 47 40.03 43.40 24.45
C PRO A 47 39.28 42.70 23.32
N THR A 48 39.36 41.37 23.34
CA THR A 48 38.59 40.51 22.43
C THR A 48 37.10 40.54 22.81
N ALA A 49 36.21 40.16 21.87
CA ALA A 49 34.77 40.04 22.17
C ALA A 49 34.47 39.10 23.35
N HIS A 50 35.36 38.15 23.64
CA HIS A 50 35.28 37.25 24.78
C HIS A 50 35.57 37.96 26.11
N SER A 51 36.67 38.72 26.20
CA SER A 51 37.02 39.45 27.43
C SER A 51 36.06 40.61 27.73
N ALA A 52 35.48 41.24 26.70
CA ALA A 52 34.46 42.27 26.87
C ALA A 52 33.12 41.72 27.39
N ALA A 53 32.72 40.53 26.96
CA ALA A 53 31.52 39.86 27.46
C ALA A 53 31.69 39.38 28.92
N GLU A 54 32.87 38.86 29.25
CA GLU A 54 33.22 38.41 30.60
C GLU A 54 33.33 39.59 31.59
N ALA A 55 33.89 40.72 31.16
CA ALA A 55 33.92 41.95 31.97
C ALA A 55 32.50 42.51 32.23
N ALA A 56 31.63 42.55 31.21
CA ALA A 56 30.25 43.03 31.38
C ALA A 56 29.43 42.14 32.35
N TYR A 57 29.68 40.83 32.34
CA TYR A 57 29.10 39.87 33.27
C TYR A 57 29.56 40.11 34.72
N LEU A 58 30.87 40.26 34.95
CA LEU A 58 31.44 40.50 36.29
C LEU A 58 30.96 41.84 36.89
N VAL A 59 30.75 42.88 36.07
CA VAL A 59 30.16 44.16 36.51
C VAL A 59 28.69 44.00 36.91
N GLY A 60 27.91 43.21 36.15
CA GLY A 60 26.52 42.87 36.52
C GLY A 60 26.41 42.13 37.85
N MET A 61 27.36 41.22 38.13
CA MET A 61 27.44 40.48 39.39
C MET A 61 27.76 41.38 40.59
N LEU A 62 28.68 42.34 40.44
CA LEU A 62 29.06 43.31 41.49
C LEU A 62 27.88 44.22 41.89
N LEU A 63 27.09 44.65 40.92
CA LEU A 63 25.90 45.46 41.16
C LEU A 63 24.80 44.68 41.91
N TRP A 64 24.65 43.40 41.60
CA TRP A 64 23.67 42.51 42.23
C TRP A 64 24.05 42.13 43.67
N SER A 65 25.31 41.72 43.91
CA SER A 65 25.76 41.26 45.23
C SER A 65 25.73 42.34 46.32
N HIS A 66 25.80 43.61 45.92
CA HIS A 66 25.81 44.76 46.84
C HIS A 66 24.50 45.58 46.80
N GLY A 67 23.45 45.07 46.13
CA GLY A 67 22.13 45.69 46.12
C GLY A 67 22.09 47.12 45.54
N ILE A 68 23.01 47.46 44.63
CA ILE A 68 23.15 48.82 44.11
C ILE A 68 22.10 49.06 43.01
N THR A 69 21.05 49.80 43.35
CA THR A 69 20.02 50.21 42.39
C THR A 69 20.45 51.47 41.61
N LEU A 70 20.51 51.36 40.28
CA LEU A 70 20.77 52.48 39.38
C LEU A 70 19.44 53.15 38.99
N THR A 71 19.18 54.35 39.51
CA THR A 71 17.99 55.15 39.18
C THR A 71 18.40 56.52 38.65
N GLY A 72 18.03 56.84 37.40
CA GLY A 72 18.23 58.17 36.80
C GLY A 72 18.19 58.17 35.26
N ALA A 73 17.70 59.27 34.68
CA ALA A 73 17.46 59.47 33.25
C ALA A 73 18.74 59.72 32.41
N GLU A 74 19.91 59.87 33.02
CA GLU A 74 21.19 60.02 32.29
C GLU A 74 21.89 58.66 32.01
N GLN A 75 21.28 57.52 32.40
CA GLN A 75 21.94 56.21 32.39
C GLN A 75 21.33 55.18 31.41
N GLU A 76 20.44 55.60 30.55
CA GLU A 76 19.79 54.73 29.56
C GLU A 76 20.76 54.09 28.53
N PRO A 77 21.83 54.77 28.07
CA PRO A 77 22.82 54.17 27.17
C PRO A 77 23.63 53.05 27.86
N ALA A 78 24.09 53.27 29.08
CA ALA A 78 24.87 52.31 29.86
C ALA A 78 24.05 51.07 30.26
N LEU A 79 22.76 51.26 30.61
CA LEU A 79 21.84 50.14 30.89
C LEU A 79 21.46 49.36 29.63
N ARG A 80 21.32 50.04 28.47
CA ARG A 80 21.15 49.37 27.17
C ARG A 80 22.39 48.59 26.77
N GLY A 81 23.59 49.13 27.01
CA GLY A 81 24.86 48.45 26.78
C GLY A 81 24.99 47.18 27.62
N ALA A 82 24.72 47.27 28.92
CA ALA A 82 24.74 46.12 29.83
C ALA A 82 23.69 45.06 29.46
N ARG A 83 22.45 45.45 29.13
CA ARG A 83 21.39 44.52 28.70
C ARG A 83 21.66 43.89 27.34
N MET A 84 22.17 44.66 26.36
CA MET A 84 22.55 44.11 25.06
C MET A 84 23.75 43.17 25.15
N LEU A 85 24.73 43.46 26.02
CA LEU A 85 25.88 42.58 26.25
C LEU A 85 25.49 41.30 27.00
N LEU A 86 24.54 41.37 27.95
CA LEU A 86 23.99 40.18 28.60
C LEU A 86 23.23 39.29 27.60
N ILE A 87 22.43 39.88 26.72
CA ILE A 87 21.70 39.17 25.65
C ILE A 87 22.65 38.57 24.60
N ARG A 88 23.76 39.26 24.28
CA ARG A 88 24.73 38.79 23.28
C ARG A 88 25.75 37.78 23.84
N ALA A 89 26.03 37.83 25.14
CA ALA A 89 26.84 36.83 25.85
C ALA A 89 26.05 35.53 26.11
N THR A 90 24.72 35.63 26.30
CA THR A 90 23.82 34.48 26.48
C THR A 90 23.41 33.80 25.17
N SER A 91 23.72 34.39 24.01
CA SER A 91 23.38 33.86 22.69
C SER A 91 24.52 33.12 21.95
N LEU A 92 25.64 32.81 22.60
CA LEU A 92 26.79 32.12 21.99
C LEU A 92 27.09 30.78 22.70
N PRO A 93 26.78 29.61 22.09
CA PRO A 93 27.05 28.30 22.69
C PRO A 93 28.57 28.02 22.75
N GLY A 94 29.04 27.49 23.89
CA GLY A 94 30.39 26.89 24.01
C GLY A 94 31.55 27.83 24.37
N ARG A 95 31.29 29.05 24.89
CA ARG A 95 32.34 30.02 25.25
C ARG A 95 32.35 30.50 26.71
N LEU A 96 31.57 29.89 27.61
CA LEU A 96 31.71 30.12 29.05
C LEU A 96 32.65 29.06 29.63
N SER A 97 33.64 29.49 30.43
CA SER A 97 34.55 28.55 31.07
C SER A 97 33.79 27.65 32.06
N PRO A 98 34.23 26.40 32.28
CA PRO A 98 33.64 25.52 33.29
C PRO A 98 33.60 26.15 34.70
N GLU A 99 34.54 27.05 34.99
CA GLU A 99 34.60 27.84 36.22
C GLU A 99 33.47 28.88 36.29
N ALA A 100 33.16 29.59 35.20
CA ALA A 100 32.02 30.51 35.17
C ALA A 100 30.67 29.78 35.35
N VAL A 101 30.56 28.55 34.84
CA VAL A 101 29.40 27.67 35.08
C VAL A 101 29.35 27.18 36.53
N ALA A 102 30.51 26.96 37.18
CA ALA A 102 30.60 26.61 38.59
C ALA A 102 30.25 27.79 39.52
N ASP A 103 30.62 29.01 39.13
CA ASP A 103 30.26 30.24 39.85
C ASP A 103 28.75 30.54 39.74
N ILE A 104 28.14 30.30 38.57
CA ILE A 104 26.67 30.32 38.39
C ILE A 104 26.00 29.30 39.31
N ARG A 105 26.56 28.08 39.43
CA ARG A 105 26.05 27.03 40.34
C ARG A 105 26.12 27.48 41.80
N ALA A 106 27.25 28.03 42.25
CA ALA A 106 27.43 28.47 43.63
C ALA A 106 26.50 29.63 44.03
N ILE A 107 26.12 30.48 43.07
CA ILE A 107 25.21 31.62 43.29
C ILE A 107 23.73 31.19 43.27
N THR A 108 23.35 30.23 42.42
CA THR A 108 22.01 29.60 42.47
C THR A 108 21.77 28.76 43.73
N ASP A 109 22.82 28.45 44.49
CA ASP A 109 22.72 27.68 45.74
C ASP A 109 22.51 28.57 46.99
N GLY A 110 22.61 29.90 46.86
CA GLY A 110 22.30 30.85 47.93
C GLY A 110 20.79 30.99 48.16
N LYS A 111 20.32 30.90 49.41
CA LYS A 111 18.89 31.04 49.76
C LYS A 111 18.35 32.39 49.28
N PRO A 112 17.49 32.45 48.25
CA PRO A 112 16.79 33.67 47.90
C PRO A 112 15.71 33.96 48.96
N GLU A 113 15.49 35.21 49.31
CA GLU A 113 14.39 35.60 50.21
C GLU A 113 12.99 35.23 49.63
N ASP A 114 12.90 34.96 48.31
CA ASP A 114 11.70 34.43 47.65
C ASP A 114 12.02 33.26 46.68
N GLN A 115 11.71 32.04 47.11
CA GLN A 115 11.91 30.80 46.34
C GLN A 115 11.09 30.74 45.05
N LEU A 116 9.94 31.43 44.97
CA LEU A 116 9.11 31.47 43.76
C LEU A 116 9.82 32.22 42.63
N THR A 117 10.32 33.42 42.92
CA THR A 117 11.07 34.23 41.96
C THR A 117 12.28 33.46 41.43
N HIS A 118 13.00 32.75 42.31
CA HIS A 118 14.12 31.93 41.90
C HIS A 118 13.72 30.79 40.96
N GLY A 119 12.58 30.13 41.19
CA GLY A 119 12.10 29.02 40.36
C GLY A 119 11.65 29.47 38.98
N VAL A 120 11.01 30.63 38.92
CA VAL A 120 10.61 31.27 37.65
C VAL A 120 11.83 31.69 36.84
N GLU A 121 12.87 32.25 37.48
CA GLU A 121 14.10 32.62 36.77
C GLU A 121 14.89 31.41 36.29
N LEU A 122 14.96 30.32 37.07
CA LEU A 122 15.54 29.06 36.60
C LEU A 122 14.78 28.50 35.39
N LEU A 123 13.45 28.57 35.40
CA LEU A 123 12.62 28.17 34.25
C LEU A 123 12.89 29.07 33.03
N ARG A 124 12.96 30.39 33.21
CA ARG A 124 13.27 31.34 32.14
C ARG A 124 14.65 31.08 31.52
N LEU A 125 15.66 30.86 32.36
CA LEU A 125 17.02 30.50 31.92
C LEU A 125 17.04 29.15 31.21
N ALA A 126 16.32 28.16 31.74
CA ALA A 126 16.21 26.85 31.13
C ALA A 126 15.61 26.92 29.72
N VAL A 127 14.56 27.73 29.52
CA VAL A 127 13.94 27.98 28.21
C VAL A 127 14.89 28.76 27.28
N ALA A 128 15.50 29.84 27.77
CA ALA A 128 16.38 30.68 26.96
C ALA A 128 17.64 29.93 26.48
N MET A 129 18.15 29.01 27.30
CA MET A 129 19.38 28.25 27.02
C MET A 129 19.11 26.84 26.48
N ASN A 130 17.85 26.41 26.40
CA ASN A 130 17.46 25.03 26.11
C ASN A 130 18.20 24.00 26.98
N HIS A 131 18.30 24.23 28.29
CA HIS A 131 19.18 23.47 29.19
C HIS A 131 18.40 22.53 30.12
N ALA A 132 18.44 21.22 29.82
CA ALA A 132 17.66 20.20 30.53
C ALA A 132 17.86 20.17 32.06
N ALA A 133 19.11 20.27 32.55
CA ALA A 133 19.36 20.22 33.99
C ALA A 133 18.83 21.46 34.75
N LEU A 134 18.75 22.62 34.10
CA LEU A 134 18.14 23.81 34.71
C LEU A 134 16.63 23.67 34.78
N LEU A 135 16.03 23.04 33.75
CA LEU A 135 14.61 22.71 33.73
C LEU A 135 14.25 21.72 34.84
N ASP A 136 15.03 20.65 35.03
CA ASP A 136 14.83 19.70 36.12
C ASP A 136 14.91 20.38 37.49
N ARG A 137 15.89 21.26 37.68
CA ARG A 137 16.06 22.00 38.94
C ARG A 137 14.92 22.98 39.19
N ALA A 138 14.42 23.66 38.15
CA ALA A 138 13.24 24.52 38.25
C ALA A 138 12.00 23.71 38.64
N ILE A 139 11.81 22.54 38.05
CA ILE A 139 10.70 21.62 38.37
C ILE A 139 10.78 21.18 39.83
N ASP A 140 11.95 20.72 40.29
CA ASP A 140 12.11 20.22 41.66
C ASP A 140 11.82 21.31 42.69
N MET A 141 12.30 22.53 42.45
CA MET A 141 12.07 23.65 43.36
C MET A 141 10.62 24.14 43.35
N LEU A 142 9.99 24.26 42.16
CA LEU A 142 8.58 24.64 42.06
C LEU A 142 7.66 23.56 42.64
N ARG A 143 8.01 22.28 42.49
CA ARG A 143 7.29 21.15 43.10
C ARG A 143 7.43 21.16 44.63
N GLY A 144 8.63 21.41 45.16
CA GLY A 144 8.84 21.59 46.60
C GLY A 144 8.00 22.73 47.16
N LEU A 145 8.02 23.89 46.49
CA LEU A 145 7.23 25.05 46.89
C LEU A 145 5.71 24.81 46.81
N ALA A 146 5.25 24.06 45.81
CA ALA A 146 3.84 23.68 45.69
C ALA A 146 3.39 22.73 46.81
N ALA A 147 4.29 21.94 47.40
CA ALA A 147 3.99 21.07 48.53
C ALA A 147 3.93 21.81 49.87
N GLU A 148 4.62 22.96 50.00
CA GLU A 148 4.66 23.77 51.23
C GLU A 148 3.52 24.79 51.33
N ILE A 149 2.88 25.14 50.22
CA ILE A 149 1.81 26.14 50.16
C ILE A 149 0.45 25.43 50.09
N GLU A 150 -0.50 25.88 50.90
CA GLU A 150 -1.88 25.41 50.83
C GLU A 150 -2.45 25.63 49.41
N PRO A 151 -3.18 24.65 48.82
CA PRO A 151 -3.67 24.72 47.44
C PRO A 151 -4.86 25.68 47.25
N THR A 152 -4.73 26.88 47.81
CA THR A 152 -5.71 27.97 47.84
C THR A 152 -4.98 29.30 47.61
N GLY A 153 -5.67 30.25 46.96
CA GLY A 153 -5.17 31.61 46.78
C GLY A 153 -4.13 31.83 45.67
N SER A 154 -3.79 33.10 45.44
CA SER A 154 -3.04 33.54 44.25
C SER A 154 -1.59 33.08 44.22
N ARG A 155 -0.94 32.90 45.39
CA ARG A 155 0.45 32.46 45.47
C ARG A 155 0.60 31.03 44.95
N TYR A 156 -0.24 30.11 45.41
CA TYR A 156 -0.25 28.73 44.92
C TYR A 156 -0.55 28.65 43.42
N ALA A 157 -1.54 29.39 42.93
CA ALA A 157 -1.88 29.45 41.51
C ALA A 157 -0.67 29.86 40.63
N ASN A 158 0.16 30.79 41.08
CA ASN A 158 1.36 31.19 40.35
C ASN A 158 2.43 30.08 40.35
N VAL A 159 2.63 29.37 41.46
CA VAL A 159 3.57 28.24 41.54
C VAL A 159 3.11 27.11 40.61
N ALA A 160 1.85 26.68 40.74
CA ALA A 160 1.27 25.60 39.95
C ALA A 160 1.24 25.92 38.45
N SER A 161 1.01 27.18 38.06
CA SER A 161 1.07 27.60 36.64
C SER A 161 2.48 27.47 36.04
N ASN A 162 3.50 27.88 36.79
CA ASN A 162 4.89 27.76 36.34
C ASN A 162 5.36 26.30 36.35
N LEU A 163 4.97 25.52 37.36
CA LEU A 163 5.27 24.09 37.44
C LEU A 163 4.62 23.33 36.27
N SER A 164 3.33 23.60 35.98
CA SER A 164 2.63 23.05 34.81
C SER A 164 3.38 23.36 33.51
N THR A 165 3.88 24.59 33.36
CA THR A 165 4.63 24.99 32.17
C THR A 165 5.96 24.25 32.06
N ALA A 166 6.71 24.15 33.15
CA ALA A 166 7.99 23.45 33.21
C ALA A 166 7.85 21.95 32.91
N LEU A 167 6.86 21.29 33.51
CA LEU A 167 6.55 19.89 33.26
C LEU A 167 6.11 19.63 31.82
N ARG A 168 5.30 20.52 31.24
CA ARG A 168 4.92 20.44 29.82
C ARG A 168 6.13 20.53 28.90
N LEU A 169 7.06 21.45 29.16
CA LEU A 169 8.31 21.58 28.40
C LEU A 169 9.18 20.33 28.52
N ARG A 170 9.30 19.75 29.74
CA ARG A 170 10.05 18.51 29.93
C ARG A 170 9.38 17.32 29.25
N TYR A 171 8.04 17.25 29.27
CA TYR A 171 7.30 16.27 28.50
C TYR A 171 7.56 16.40 26.99
N GLN A 172 7.59 17.62 26.44
CA GLN A 172 7.90 17.82 25.02
C GLN A 172 9.31 17.34 24.65
N ALA A 173 10.28 17.49 25.56
CA ALA A 173 11.65 17.05 25.35
C ALA A 173 11.86 15.54 25.58
N THR A 174 11.16 14.93 26.55
CA THR A 174 11.45 13.56 27.03
C THR A 174 10.33 12.56 26.81
N THR A 175 9.13 13.02 26.43
CA THR A 175 7.90 12.23 26.25
C THR A 175 7.45 11.44 27.50
N ARG A 176 7.90 11.83 28.70
CA ARG A 176 7.56 11.16 29.98
C ARG A 176 6.10 11.40 30.37
N PRO A 177 5.21 10.38 30.33
CA PRO A 177 3.77 10.58 30.54
C PRO A 177 3.41 11.19 31.91
N ALA A 178 4.15 10.82 32.95
CA ALA A 178 3.94 11.33 34.31
C ALA A 178 4.06 12.85 34.40
N ASP A 179 4.98 13.47 33.63
CA ASP A 179 5.15 14.92 33.62
C ASP A 179 3.91 15.61 33.04
N LEU A 180 3.31 15.03 31.99
CA LEU A 180 2.11 15.59 31.38
C LEU A 180 0.88 15.42 32.28
N ASP A 181 0.73 14.26 32.92
CA ASP A 181 -0.40 14.00 33.81
C ASP A 181 -0.32 14.91 35.06
N GLU A 182 0.88 15.16 35.59
CA GLU A 182 1.12 16.15 36.65
C GLU A 182 0.89 17.58 36.15
N ALA A 183 1.34 17.94 34.94
CA ALA A 183 1.09 19.27 34.37
C ALA A 183 -0.41 19.56 34.24
N VAL A 184 -1.21 18.59 33.77
CA VAL A 184 -2.68 18.73 33.72
C VAL A 184 -3.26 18.94 35.12
N THR A 185 -2.83 18.14 36.10
CA THR A 185 -3.30 18.28 37.49
C THR A 185 -2.99 19.66 38.06
N MET A 186 -1.79 20.18 37.80
CA MET A 186 -1.40 21.53 38.20
C MET A 186 -2.26 22.58 37.49
N ALA A 187 -2.42 22.50 36.17
CA ALA A 187 -3.24 23.45 35.41
C ALA A 187 -4.74 23.44 35.84
N GLU A 188 -5.31 22.27 36.13
CA GLU A 188 -6.67 22.14 36.69
C GLU A 188 -6.81 22.85 38.04
N SER A 189 -5.78 22.75 38.90
CA SER A 189 -5.77 23.44 40.19
C SER A 189 -5.74 24.96 40.04
N VAL A 190 -5.01 25.48 39.05
CA VAL A 190 -4.94 26.93 38.77
C VAL A 190 -6.29 27.43 38.27
N VAL A 191 -6.91 26.74 37.31
CA VAL A 191 -8.23 27.09 36.77
C VAL A 191 -9.32 27.03 37.84
N ARG A 192 -9.25 26.08 38.78
CA ARG A 192 -10.18 26.03 39.93
C ARG A 192 -10.08 27.27 40.83
N ILE A 193 -8.88 27.83 40.99
CA ILE A 193 -8.65 29.03 41.81
C ILE A 193 -9.04 30.31 41.04
N ARG A 194 -8.79 30.34 39.73
CA ARG A 194 -9.07 31.49 38.85
C ARG A 194 -9.81 31.05 37.58
N PRO A 195 -11.12 30.78 37.67
CA PRO A 195 -11.89 30.22 36.57
C PRO A 195 -12.14 31.20 35.41
N ASP A 196 -12.08 32.51 35.70
CA ASP A 196 -12.44 33.57 34.75
C ASP A 196 -11.24 34.14 33.96
N GLU A 197 -10.05 33.53 34.06
CA GLU A 197 -8.84 33.97 33.32
C GLU A 197 -8.68 33.19 31.99
N PRO A 198 -8.92 33.82 30.82
CA PRO A 198 -8.97 33.11 29.53
C PRO A 198 -7.66 32.42 29.11
N ASN A 199 -6.53 33.01 29.50
CA ASN A 199 -5.20 32.49 29.20
C ASN A 199 -4.88 31.21 30.00
N LEU A 200 -5.40 31.09 31.22
CA LEU A 200 -5.27 29.89 32.04
C LEU A 200 -6.12 28.74 31.48
N LEU A 201 -7.36 29.04 31.08
CA LEU A 201 -8.26 28.09 30.40
C LEU A 201 -7.63 27.55 29.12
N SER A 202 -7.01 28.43 28.31
CA SER A 202 -6.32 28.04 27.08
C SER A 202 -5.08 27.18 27.34
N THR A 203 -4.34 27.46 28.42
CA THR A 203 -3.17 26.67 28.82
C THR A 203 -3.58 25.26 29.25
N LEU A 204 -4.63 25.13 30.07
CA LEU A 204 -5.17 23.82 30.45
C LEU A 204 -5.70 23.06 29.23
N ALA A 205 -6.41 23.74 28.33
CA ALA A 205 -6.89 23.12 27.09
C ALA A 205 -5.73 22.57 26.23
N ALA A 206 -4.60 23.28 26.16
CA ALA A 206 -3.40 22.79 25.47
C ALA A 206 -2.81 21.53 26.14
N CYS A 207 -2.74 21.49 27.48
CA CYS A 207 -2.28 20.30 28.20
C CYS A 207 -3.22 19.09 27.98
N LEU A 208 -4.54 19.32 28.02
CA LEU A 208 -5.54 18.29 27.73
C LEU A 208 -5.45 17.80 26.28
N ALA A 209 -5.23 18.68 25.32
CA ALA A 209 -5.00 18.30 23.92
C ALA A 209 -3.78 17.39 23.78
N MET A 210 -2.65 17.75 24.40
CA MET A 210 -1.44 16.92 24.40
C MET A 210 -1.68 15.55 25.06
N ARG A 211 -2.45 15.49 26.15
CA ARG A 211 -2.78 14.22 26.83
C ARG A 211 -3.72 13.38 25.98
N ALA A 212 -4.67 14.01 25.29
CA ALA A 212 -5.57 13.36 24.37
C ALA A 212 -4.85 12.80 23.14
N ASP A 213 -3.85 13.50 22.61
CA ASP A 213 -3.05 13.04 21.48
C ASP A 213 -2.22 11.80 21.83
N ARG A 214 -1.73 11.74 23.07
CA ARG A 214 -1.05 10.54 23.62
C ARG A 214 -2.01 9.37 23.87
N SER A 215 -3.14 9.63 24.54
CA SER A 215 -4.00 8.58 25.11
C SER A 215 -5.17 8.18 24.21
N GLY A 216 -5.48 8.98 23.18
CA GLY A 216 -6.72 8.86 22.42
C GLY A 216 -7.96 9.33 23.19
N SER A 217 -7.82 9.92 24.38
CA SER A 217 -8.96 10.35 25.22
C SER A 217 -9.86 11.35 24.49
N ALA A 218 -11.08 10.94 24.22
CA ALA A 218 -12.08 11.80 23.60
C ALA A 218 -12.65 12.81 24.61
N ASP A 219 -12.69 12.42 25.88
CA ASP A 219 -13.15 13.26 27.00
C ASP A 219 -12.22 14.45 27.22
N ASP A 220 -10.90 14.24 27.15
CA ASP A 220 -9.90 15.31 27.25
C ASP A 220 -10.03 16.30 26.09
N ARG A 221 -10.28 15.82 24.86
CA ARG A 221 -10.52 16.70 23.69
C ARG A 221 -11.77 17.54 23.88
N ASP A 222 -12.87 16.90 24.30
CA ASP A 222 -14.14 17.59 24.51
C ASP A 222 -14.06 18.57 25.69
N ALA A 223 -13.31 18.24 26.75
CA ALA A 223 -13.01 19.15 27.86
C ALA A 223 -12.18 20.36 27.41
N GLY A 224 -11.11 20.15 26.63
CA GLY A 224 -10.31 21.23 26.06
C GLY A 224 -11.14 22.19 25.19
N ILE A 225 -12.02 21.67 24.34
CA ILE A 225 -12.92 22.49 23.51
C ILE A 225 -13.90 23.30 24.38
N ARG A 226 -14.45 22.72 25.45
CA ARG A 226 -15.31 23.47 26.40
C ARG A 226 -14.56 24.62 27.07
N LEU A 227 -13.31 24.39 27.48
CA LEU A 227 -12.47 25.42 28.08
C LEU A 227 -12.16 26.54 27.10
N LEU A 228 -11.81 26.20 25.84
CA LEU A 228 -11.54 27.20 24.80
C LEU A 228 -12.77 28.02 24.42
N ARG A 229 -13.96 27.40 24.38
CA ARG A 229 -15.24 28.13 24.21
C ARG A 229 -15.49 29.10 25.36
N THR A 230 -15.20 28.68 26.59
CA THR A 230 -15.34 29.53 27.78
C THR A 230 -14.36 30.70 27.72
N ALA A 231 -13.08 30.43 27.42
CA ALA A 231 -12.05 31.44 27.25
C ALA A 231 -12.46 32.49 26.21
N LEU A 232 -12.92 32.05 25.03
CA LEU A 232 -13.38 32.94 23.97
C LEU A 232 -14.59 33.78 24.38
N ALA A 233 -15.55 33.21 25.12
CA ALA A 233 -16.73 33.92 25.60
C ALA A 233 -16.39 35.00 26.66
N THR A 234 -15.32 34.80 27.43
CA THR A 234 -14.84 35.74 28.45
C THR A 234 -13.88 36.80 27.91
N THR A 235 -13.28 36.59 26.73
CA THR A 235 -12.35 37.54 26.10
C THR A 235 -13.10 38.54 25.22
N ARG A 236 -12.86 39.84 25.44
CA ARG A 236 -13.49 40.89 24.64
C ARG A 236 -12.96 40.89 23.18
N PRO A 237 -13.76 41.25 22.17
CA PRO A 237 -13.31 41.27 20.78
C PRO A 237 -12.10 42.17 20.49
N ASP A 238 -11.96 43.27 21.25
CA ASP A 238 -10.84 44.22 21.12
C ASP A 238 -9.58 43.80 21.87
N ASP A 239 -9.62 42.69 22.61
CA ASP A 239 -8.47 42.17 23.36
C ASP A 239 -7.43 41.57 22.38
N PRO A 240 -6.14 41.90 22.53
CA PRO A 240 -5.07 41.30 21.71
C PRO A 240 -5.10 39.76 21.67
N ASP A 241 -5.52 39.11 22.75
CA ASP A 241 -5.56 37.65 22.85
C ASP A 241 -6.82 37.04 22.21
N HIS A 242 -7.81 37.85 21.82
CA HIS A 242 -9.05 37.35 21.20
C HIS A 242 -8.78 36.51 19.94
N GLY A 243 -7.89 37.01 19.06
CA GLY A 243 -7.47 36.29 17.87
C GLY A 243 -6.70 34.99 18.16
N VAL A 244 -6.07 34.87 19.33
CA VAL A 244 -5.37 33.66 19.77
C VAL A 244 -6.38 32.59 20.22
N HIS A 245 -7.39 32.97 21.00
CA HIS A 245 -8.43 32.02 21.42
C HIS A 245 -9.26 31.50 20.25
N LEU A 246 -9.59 32.36 19.27
CA LEU A 246 -10.24 31.94 18.02
C LEU A 246 -9.42 30.87 17.28
N ALA A 247 -8.11 31.10 17.11
CA ALA A 247 -7.22 30.16 16.43
C ALA A 247 -7.04 28.83 17.19
N ASN A 248 -6.94 28.89 18.52
CA ASN A 248 -6.82 27.70 19.36
C ASN A 248 -8.10 26.85 19.30
N LEU A 249 -9.27 27.49 19.37
CA LEU A 249 -10.55 26.79 19.23
C LEU A 249 -10.73 26.20 17.83
N ALA A 250 -10.39 26.95 16.78
CA ALA A 250 -10.40 26.45 15.40
C ALA A 250 -9.51 25.21 15.23
N THR A 251 -8.32 25.21 15.82
CA THR A 251 -7.40 24.06 15.80
C THR A 251 -8.00 22.85 16.52
N ALA A 252 -8.56 23.04 17.71
CA ALA A 252 -9.16 21.95 18.49
C ALA A 252 -10.37 21.33 17.78
N LEU A 253 -11.24 22.15 17.19
CA LEU A 253 -12.39 21.71 16.40
C LEU A 253 -11.96 20.97 15.13
N ARG A 254 -10.93 21.46 14.42
CA ARG A 254 -10.36 20.78 13.24
C ARG A 254 -9.86 19.38 13.59
N VAL A 255 -9.15 19.22 14.72
CA VAL A 255 -8.64 17.91 15.17
C VAL A 255 -9.80 16.98 15.58
N ARG A 256 -10.83 17.50 16.25
CA ARG A 256 -12.03 16.69 16.56
C ARG A 256 -12.80 16.31 15.30
N ALA A 257 -12.88 17.20 14.32
CA ALA A 257 -13.48 16.90 13.03
C ALA A 257 -12.74 15.74 12.35
N ASP A 258 -11.41 15.82 12.24
CA ASP A 258 -10.59 14.77 11.61
C ASP A 258 -10.78 13.39 12.28
N THR A 259 -10.89 13.37 13.61
CA THR A 259 -11.04 12.11 14.39
C THR A 259 -12.46 11.54 14.44
N ARG A 260 -13.51 12.39 14.48
CA ARG A 260 -14.93 11.96 14.57
C ARG A 260 -15.73 12.12 13.28
N SER A 261 -15.10 12.56 12.19
CA SER A 261 -15.78 12.90 10.93
C SER A 261 -16.96 13.90 11.10
N SER A 262 -16.80 14.86 12.02
CA SER A 262 -17.82 15.89 12.32
C SER A 262 -17.76 17.06 11.34
N ARG A 263 -18.73 17.15 10.43
CA ARG A 263 -18.82 18.25 9.46
C ARG A 263 -19.08 19.61 10.09
N ALA A 264 -19.92 19.64 11.13
CA ALA A 264 -20.25 20.89 11.84
C ALA A 264 -19.01 21.49 12.50
N ASP A 265 -18.17 20.66 13.14
CA ASP A 265 -16.92 21.12 13.76
C ASP A 265 -15.94 21.68 12.72
N LEU A 266 -15.90 21.09 11.53
CA LEU A 266 -15.02 21.55 10.46
C LEU A 266 -15.47 22.88 9.87
N GLU A 267 -16.78 23.06 9.67
CA GLU A 267 -17.36 24.33 9.21
C GLU A 267 -17.14 25.44 10.25
N GLU A 268 -17.35 25.14 11.54
CA GLU A 268 -17.06 26.05 12.65
C GLU A 268 -15.56 26.41 12.72
N ALA A 269 -14.66 25.44 12.53
CA ALA A 269 -13.21 25.66 12.53
C ALA A 269 -12.76 26.61 11.40
N VAL A 270 -13.31 26.46 10.19
CA VAL A 270 -12.99 27.37 9.07
C VAL A 270 -13.48 28.78 9.35
N GLU A 271 -14.70 28.93 9.89
CA GLU A 271 -15.27 30.24 10.20
C GLU A 271 -14.50 30.96 11.30
N LEU A 272 -14.17 30.26 12.39
CA LEU A 272 -13.32 30.78 13.46
C LEU A 272 -11.91 31.12 12.97
N GLY A 273 -11.36 30.33 12.04
CA GLY A 273 -10.06 30.61 11.40
C GLY A 273 -10.07 31.91 10.60
N LYS A 274 -11.16 32.18 9.85
CA LYS A 274 -11.36 33.45 9.13
C LYS A 274 -11.45 34.62 10.10
N GLN A 275 -12.23 34.48 11.17
CA GLN A 275 -12.36 35.52 12.20
C GLN A 275 -11.01 35.81 12.88
N ALA A 276 -10.25 34.77 13.24
CA ALA A 276 -8.91 34.91 13.80
C ALA A 276 -7.99 35.69 12.85
N LEU A 277 -8.03 35.39 11.55
CA LEU A 277 -7.26 36.09 10.54
C LEU A 277 -7.64 37.59 10.47
N THR A 278 -8.93 37.92 10.49
CA THR A 278 -9.38 39.34 10.48
C THR A 278 -8.96 40.12 11.73
N ALA A 279 -8.86 39.45 12.89
CA ALA A 279 -8.41 40.04 14.14
C ALA A 279 -6.88 40.25 14.21
N SER A 280 -6.14 39.85 13.17
CA SER A 280 -4.68 39.78 13.21
C SER A 280 -3.95 41.03 12.78
N ARG A 281 -2.83 41.33 13.45
CA ARG A 281 -1.84 42.33 13.01
C ARG A 281 -0.41 41.81 13.16
N GLY A 282 0.44 42.10 12.18
CA GLY A 282 1.89 41.84 12.28
C GLY A 282 2.29 40.35 12.29
N PRO A 283 3.30 39.94 13.07
CA PRO A 283 3.91 38.59 13.02
C PRO A 283 2.96 37.42 13.30
N GLU A 284 1.88 37.66 14.05
CA GLU A 284 0.87 36.64 14.40
C GLU A 284 0.04 36.16 13.20
N MET A 285 0.00 36.96 12.14
CA MET A 285 -0.71 36.65 10.90
C MET A 285 -0.24 35.32 10.31
N ALA A 286 1.07 35.01 10.40
CA ALA A 286 1.64 33.78 9.88
C ALA A 286 1.01 32.53 10.53
N ALA A 287 0.84 32.51 11.84
CA ALA A 287 0.27 31.37 12.56
C ALA A 287 -1.22 31.15 12.23
N ARG A 288 -1.97 32.24 12.06
CA ARG A 288 -3.41 32.19 11.78
C ARG A 288 -3.69 31.80 10.32
N LEU A 289 -2.86 32.26 9.37
CA LEU A 289 -2.87 31.78 7.99
C LEU A 289 -2.64 30.26 7.92
N ALA A 290 -1.65 29.74 8.66
CA ALA A 290 -1.40 28.29 8.71
C ALA A 290 -2.58 27.52 9.31
N THR A 291 -3.20 28.04 10.37
CA THR A 291 -4.37 27.44 11.01
C THR A 291 -5.56 27.33 10.05
N LEU A 292 -5.88 28.44 9.36
CA LEU A 292 -6.96 28.48 8.37
C LEU A 292 -6.66 27.58 7.17
N GLY A 293 -5.42 27.62 6.65
CA GLY A 293 -4.96 26.76 5.55
C GLY A 293 -5.15 25.28 5.88
N SER A 294 -4.77 24.85 7.09
CA SER A 294 -4.96 23.46 7.54
C SER A 294 -6.43 23.05 7.64
N ALA A 295 -7.32 23.97 8.04
CA ALA A 295 -8.76 23.70 8.11
C ALA A 295 -9.38 23.59 6.70
N LEU A 296 -8.98 24.45 5.78
CA LEU A 296 -9.41 24.41 4.38
C LEU A 296 -8.90 23.15 3.66
N ALA A 297 -7.63 22.78 3.86
CA ALA A 297 -7.08 21.54 3.31
C ALA A 297 -7.87 20.30 3.81
N LEU A 298 -8.22 20.25 5.10
CA LEU A 298 -9.07 19.18 5.63
C LEU A 298 -10.48 19.19 5.00
N ARG A 299 -11.08 20.37 4.79
CA ARG A 299 -12.38 20.50 4.13
C ARG A 299 -12.34 20.06 2.67
N HIS A 300 -11.26 20.35 1.96
CA HIS A 300 -11.03 19.81 0.62
C HIS A 300 -11.01 18.27 0.63
N ARG A 301 -10.26 17.63 1.54
CA ARG A 301 -10.20 16.16 1.62
C ARG A 301 -11.57 15.50 1.79
N TRP A 302 -12.50 16.17 2.47
CA TRP A 302 -13.84 15.63 2.72
C TRP A 302 -14.85 15.95 1.62
N THR A 303 -14.73 17.12 1.00
CA THR A 303 -15.75 17.64 0.07
C THR A 303 -15.32 17.60 -1.39
N GLY A 304 -14.02 17.51 -1.68
CA GLY A 304 -13.44 17.60 -3.01
C GLY A 304 -13.50 19.00 -3.63
N HIS A 305 -13.88 20.05 -2.88
CA HIS A 305 -13.95 21.40 -3.44
C HIS A 305 -12.55 21.94 -3.76
N GLN A 306 -12.27 22.15 -5.04
CA GLN A 306 -10.94 22.57 -5.49
C GLN A 306 -10.53 23.96 -4.96
N ALA A 307 -11.47 24.88 -4.83
CA ALA A 307 -11.21 26.22 -4.31
C ALA A 307 -10.59 26.20 -2.90
N ASP A 308 -10.96 25.23 -2.07
CA ASP A 308 -10.46 25.11 -0.70
C ASP A 308 -8.97 24.79 -0.67
N ILE A 309 -8.50 23.88 -1.53
CA ILE A 309 -7.07 23.50 -1.55
C ILE A 309 -6.22 24.56 -2.22
N ASP A 310 -6.77 25.26 -3.23
CA ASP A 310 -6.09 26.40 -3.85
C ASP A 310 -5.90 27.55 -2.85
N GLU A 311 -6.95 27.88 -2.08
CA GLU A 311 -6.90 28.92 -1.03
C GLU A 311 -5.99 28.50 0.13
N ALA A 312 -6.05 27.23 0.57
CA ALA A 312 -5.19 26.69 1.60
C ALA A 312 -3.70 26.80 1.24
N LEU A 313 -3.36 26.45 0.00
CA LEU A 313 -1.98 26.50 -0.50
C LEU A 313 -1.45 27.94 -0.50
N GLU A 314 -2.26 28.90 -0.93
CA GLU A 314 -1.91 30.32 -0.92
C GLU A 314 -1.69 30.84 0.51
N PHE A 315 -2.57 30.49 1.46
CA PHE A 315 -2.38 30.87 2.86
C PHE A 315 -1.13 30.25 3.49
N HIS A 316 -0.80 28.99 3.17
CA HIS A 316 0.44 28.38 3.63
C HIS A 316 1.69 29.03 3.03
N ARG A 317 1.67 29.42 1.75
CA ARG A 317 2.76 30.21 1.13
C ARG A 317 2.96 31.55 1.82
N GLN A 318 1.88 32.29 2.07
CA GLN A 318 1.92 33.57 2.77
C GLN A 318 2.41 33.40 4.21
N SER A 319 1.97 32.35 4.90
CA SER A 319 2.44 32.01 6.24
C SER A 319 3.96 31.79 6.30
N VAL A 320 4.50 31.03 5.34
CA VAL A 320 5.96 30.83 5.20
C VAL A 320 6.67 32.14 4.85
N HIS A 321 6.11 32.96 3.96
CA HIS A 321 6.70 34.24 3.57
C HIS A 321 6.83 35.22 4.74
N LEU A 322 5.81 35.29 5.60
CA LEU A 322 5.80 36.15 6.80
C LEU A 322 6.65 35.60 7.96
N SER A 323 7.19 34.38 7.83
CA SER A 323 8.00 33.76 8.87
C SER A 323 9.48 34.16 8.76
N PRO A 324 10.13 34.58 9.87
CA PRO A 324 11.58 34.83 9.89
C PRO A 324 12.38 33.64 9.33
N ALA A 325 13.51 33.91 8.70
CA ALA A 325 14.37 32.87 8.13
C ALA A 325 14.96 31.97 9.23
N GLY A 326 14.72 30.67 9.13
CA GLY A 326 15.17 29.66 10.10
C GLY A 326 14.25 29.46 11.31
N GLY A 327 14.54 28.43 12.12
CA GLY A 327 13.81 28.12 13.33
C GLY A 327 12.63 27.16 13.13
N ALA A 328 12.18 26.56 14.22
CA ALA A 328 11.24 25.44 14.19
C ALA A 328 9.82 25.81 13.70
N GLU A 329 9.38 27.05 13.97
CA GLU A 329 8.06 27.53 13.53
C GLU A 329 8.00 27.72 12.01
N ARG A 330 9.10 28.19 11.39
CA ARG A 330 9.19 28.24 9.92
C ARG A 330 9.20 26.82 9.34
N ALA A 331 9.99 25.90 9.93
CA ALA A 331 10.05 24.52 9.49
C ALA A 331 8.68 23.81 9.57
N ALA A 332 7.91 24.05 10.64
CA ALA A 332 6.54 23.55 10.77
C ALA A 332 5.63 24.07 9.64
N ARG A 333 5.66 25.38 9.35
CA ARG A 333 4.86 25.99 8.27
C ARG A 333 5.27 25.51 6.88
N LEU A 334 6.57 25.29 6.65
CA LEU A 334 7.09 24.67 5.43
C LEU A 334 6.60 23.21 5.29
N SER A 335 6.50 22.48 6.41
CA SER A 335 5.92 21.14 6.41
C SER A 335 4.43 21.15 6.05
N ASP A 336 3.66 22.09 6.61
CA ASP A 336 2.23 22.25 6.28
C ASP A 336 2.03 22.66 4.81
N LEU A 337 2.88 23.57 4.30
CA LEU A 337 2.90 23.92 2.88
C LEU A 337 3.16 22.70 2.00
N GLY A 338 4.18 21.89 2.35
CA GLY A 338 4.51 20.70 1.59
C GLY A 338 3.42 19.63 1.60
N LEU A 339 2.74 19.43 2.74
CA LEU A 339 1.59 18.53 2.82
C LEU A 339 0.39 19.02 2.02
N THR A 340 0.13 20.34 2.02
CA THR A 340 -0.97 20.95 1.26
C THR A 340 -0.72 20.85 -0.25
N ALA A 341 0.51 21.12 -0.70
CA ALA A 341 0.92 20.97 -2.09
C ALA A 341 0.82 19.50 -2.55
N ARG A 342 1.23 18.55 -1.71
CA ARG A 342 1.04 17.11 -1.94
C ARG A 342 -0.44 16.73 -2.10
N GLU A 343 -1.31 17.24 -1.23
CA GLU A 343 -2.75 16.97 -1.32
C GLU A 343 -3.34 17.51 -2.63
N ARG A 344 -2.96 18.74 -3.01
CA ARG A 344 -3.38 19.32 -4.30
C ARG A 344 -2.90 18.49 -5.48
N PHE A 345 -1.65 18.01 -5.46
CA PHE A 345 -1.12 17.10 -6.48
C PHE A 345 -1.99 15.84 -6.63
N HIS A 346 -2.44 15.22 -5.53
CA HIS A 346 -3.34 14.06 -5.61
C HIS A 346 -4.69 14.38 -6.26
N SER A 347 -5.18 15.61 -6.12
CA SER A 347 -6.44 16.05 -6.75
C SER A 347 -6.28 16.45 -8.22
N THR A 348 -5.16 17.08 -8.61
CA THR A 348 -4.98 17.71 -9.93
C THR A 348 -3.99 17.00 -10.85
N GLY A 349 -3.07 16.21 -10.31
CA GLY A 349 -1.93 15.64 -11.02
C GLY A 349 -0.85 16.65 -11.43
N LEU A 350 -0.90 17.90 -10.92
CA LEU A 350 0.06 18.95 -11.31
C LEU A 350 1.45 18.70 -10.74
N ALA A 351 2.39 18.33 -11.61
CA ALA A 351 3.76 17.99 -11.21
C ALA A 351 4.51 19.13 -10.49
N ALA A 352 4.12 20.39 -10.72
CA ALA A 352 4.70 21.56 -10.04
C ALA A 352 4.38 21.60 -8.54
N ASP A 353 3.18 21.17 -8.15
CA ASP A 353 2.79 21.11 -6.73
C ASP A 353 3.66 20.06 -5.99
N LEU A 354 4.00 18.96 -6.67
CA LEU A 354 4.86 17.92 -6.10
C LEU A 354 6.32 18.39 -5.95
N ASP A 355 6.83 19.19 -6.88
CA ASP A 355 8.15 19.81 -6.74
C ASP A 355 8.17 20.84 -5.60
N GLU A 356 7.13 21.67 -5.46
CA GLU A 356 7.00 22.61 -4.34
C GLU A 356 6.93 21.86 -3.00
N ALA A 357 6.22 20.73 -2.95
CA ALA A 357 6.14 19.90 -1.76
C ALA A 357 7.51 19.41 -1.31
N VAL A 358 8.31 18.87 -2.26
CA VAL A 358 9.67 18.41 -1.98
C VAL A 358 10.57 19.56 -1.55
N THR A 359 10.57 20.69 -2.26
CA THR A 359 11.42 21.85 -1.93
C THR A 359 11.09 22.41 -0.55
N SER A 360 9.80 22.52 -0.19
CA SER A 360 9.38 23.04 1.11
C SER A 360 9.80 22.12 2.26
N LEU A 361 9.60 20.81 2.11
CA LEU A 361 9.97 19.83 3.12
C LEU A 361 11.48 19.63 3.25
N LEU A 362 12.23 19.76 2.15
CA LEU A 362 13.68 19.82 2.18
C LEU A 362 14.18 21.03 2.97
N GLU A 363 13.66 22.23 2.68
CA GLU A 363 14.03 23.43 3.43
C GLU A 363 13.69 23.28 4.92
N ALA A 364 12.55 22.66 5.26
CA ALA A 364 12.17 22.37 6.64
C ALA A 364 13.19 21.48 7.36
N CYS A 365 13.69 20.43 6.69
CA CYS A 365 14.68 19.52 7.26
C CYS A 365 16.08 20.15 7.33
N GLU A 366 16.48 20.95 6.35
CA GLU A 366 17.81 21.57 6.29
C GLU A 366 17.96 22.76 7.25
N ARG A 367 16.91 23.58 7.38
CA ARG A 367 16.95 24.84 8.16
C ARG A 367 16.24 24.74 9.52
N GLY A 368 15.54 23.65 9.76
CA GLY A 368 14.94 23.34 11.05
C GLY A 368 16.00 22.90 12.07
N PRO A 369 15.82 23.19 13.36
CA PRO A 369 16.71 22.67 14.40
C PRO A 369 16.54 21.15 14.52
N VAL A 370 17.60 20.40 14.25
CA VAL A 370 17.61 18.91 14.29
C VAL A 370 17.20 18.35 15.67
N GLN A 371 17.42 19.11 16.74
CA GLN A 371 17.03 18.75 18.10
C GLN A 371 15.54 19.00 18.41
N ASP A 372 14.79 19.63 17.49
CA ASP A 372 13.36 19.85 17.69
C ASP A 372 12.61 18.51 17.65
N PRO A 373 11.72 18.22 18.61
CA PRO A 373 10.93 16.98 18.63
C PRO A 373 10.12 16.73 17.34
N ARG A 374 9.80 17.78 16.57
CA ARG A 374 9.06 17.68 15.30
C ARG A 374 9.94 17.34 14.10
N PHE A 375 11.27 17.37 14.23
CA PHE A 375 12.19 17.07 13.12
C PHE A 375 11.88 15.73 12.46
N ALA A 376 11.64 14.69 13.27
CA ALA A 376 11.24 13.39 12.76
C ALA A 376 10.01 13.53 11.85
N SER A 377 8.99 14.32 12.23
CA SER A 377 7.77 14.52 11.44
C SER A 377 8.08 15.12 10.06
N TRP A 378 8.92 16.15 10.00
CA TRP A 378 9.31 16.76 8.73
C TRP A 378 10.04 15.77 7.83
N ALA A 379 10.99 15.00 8.38
CA ALA A 379 11.73 13.98 7.64
C ALA A 379 10.82 12.85 7.12
N SER A 380 9.84 12.40 7.91
CA SER A 380 8.89 11.38 7.46
C SER A 380 7.93 11.91 6.39
N ASN A 381 7.50 13.16 6.50
CA ASN A 381 6.67 13.81 5.49
C ASN A 381 7.46 13.99 4.18
N LEU A 382 8.73 14.39 4.26
CA LEU A 382 9.64 14.49 3.11
C LEU A 382 9.78 13.14 2.41
N GLY A 383 10.08 12.08 3.16
CA GLY A 383 10.18 10.72 2.61
C GLY A 383 8.91 10.29 1.89
N ALA A 384 7.73 10.59 2.45
CA ALA A 384 6.47 10.25 1.81
C ALA A 384 6.20 11.03 0.51
N VAL A 385 6.57 12.32 0.44
CA VAL A 385 6.43 13.12 -0.80
C VAL A 385 7.44 12.69 -1.86
N LEU A 386 8.67 12.34 -1.46
CA LEU A 386 9.67 11.79 -2.38
C LEU A 386 9.22 10.46 -2.97
N MET A 387 8.54 9.61 -2.19
CA MET A 387 7.91 8.39 -2.70
C MET A 387 6.84 8.69 -3.76
N ASP A 388 5.99 9.70 -3.55
CA ASP A 388 4.98 10.08 -4.55
C ASP A 388 5.64 10.62 -5.83
N ARG A 389 6.71 11.42 -5.71
CA ARG A 389 7.46 11.93 -6.86
C ARG A 389 8.19 10.83 -7.61
N PHE A 390 8.74 9.87 -6.88
CA PHE A 390 9.29 8.65 -7.46
C PHE A 390 8.23 7.86 -8.24
N GLN A 391 7.05 7.65 -7.66
CA GLN A 391 5.97 6.95 -8.36
C GLN A 391 5.53 7.67 -9.64
N TYR A 392 5.52 9.01 -9.63
CA TYR A 392 5.14 9.81 -10.78
C TYR A 392 6.22 9.89 -11.88
N ARG A 393 7.51 10.05 -11.52
CA ARG A 393 8.61 10.28 -12.50
C ARG A 393 9.61 9.13 -12.67
N ARG A 394 9.54 8.10 -11.82
CA ARG A 394 10.53 7.00 -11.74
C ARG A 394 11.98 7.47 -11.53
N ASN A 395 12.17 8.52 -10.74
CA ASN A 395 13.47 9.15 -10.50
C ASN A 395 14.26 8.48 -9.35
N GLY A 396 15.25 7.65 -9.66
CA GLY A 396 16.03 6.88 -8.68
C GLY A 396 16.58 7.67 -7.46
N PRO A 397 17.21 8.85 -7.64
CA PRO A 397 17.66 9.71 -6.54
C PRO A 397 16.58 10.07 -5.51
N ASP A 398 15.31 10.20 -5.92
CA ASP A 398 14.21 10.49 -4.99
C ASP A 398 13.93 9.30 -4.08
N LEU A 399 14.04 8.08 -4.59
CA LEU A 399 13.84 6.86 -3.81
C LEU A 399 14.95 6.67 -2.76
N GLU A 400 16.21 6.92 -3.14
CA GLU A 400 17.33 6.87 -2.19
C GLU A 400 17.22 7.95 -1.10
N LEU A 401 16.80 9.15 -1.48
CA LEU A 401 16.55 10.22 -0.51
C LEU A 401 15.33 9.91 0.37
N ALA A 402 14.29 9.25 -0.16
CA ALA A 402 13.15 8.80 0.64
C ALA A 402 13.56 7.76 1.68
N LEU A 403 14.43 6.80 1.32
CA LEU A 403 14.96 5.81 2.24
C LEU A 403 15.75 6.45 3.38
N THR A 404 16.69 7.34 3.05
CA THR A 404 17.52 8.01 4.06
C THR A 404 16.70 8.89 5.00
N THR A 405 15.72 9.64 4.48
CA THR A 405 14.85 10.50 5.28
C THR A 405 13.84 9.72 6.13
N CYS A 406 13.27 8.64 5.61
CA CYS A 406 12.41 7.73 6.38
C CYS A 406 13.18 7.02 7.50
N ALA A 407 14.42 6.56 7.23
CA ALA A 407 15.28 5.94 8.23
C ALA A 407 15.63 6.93 9.35
N ALA A 408 16.10 8.13 9.00
CA ALA A 408 16.37 9.19 9.97
C ALA A 408 15.14 9.54 10.82
N ALA A 409 13.94 9.55 10.22
CA ALA A 409 12.70 9.79 10.94
C ALA A 409 12.34 8.66 11.91
N ALA A 410 12.57 7.40 11.53
CA ALA A 410 12.34 6.25 12.39
C ALA A 410 13.33 6.20 13.57
N ASP A 411 14.60 6.49 13.32
CA ASP A 411 15.67 6.51 14.33
C ASP A 411 15.49 7.65 15.34
N ALA A 412 15.07 8.83 14.87
CA ALA A 412 14.79 9.97 15.73
C ALA A 412 13.51 9.82 16.57
N THR A 413 12.72 8.76 16.35
CA THR A 413 11.45 8.56 17.05
C THR A 413 11.60 7.59 18.23
N PRO A 414 11.28 8.01 19.48
CA PRO A 414 11.37 7.15 20.66
C PRO A 414 10.57 5.85 20.51
N VAL A 415 11.10 4.76 21.09
CA VAL A 415 10.52 3.40 21.00
C VAL A 415 9.05 3.35 21.43
N ASN A 416 8.67 4.14 22.43
CA ASN A 416 7.32 4.16 23.00
C ASN A 416 6.37 5.19 22.34
N SER A 417 6.78 5.82 21.24
CA SER A 417 5.94 6.80 20.54
C SER A 417 4.92 6.12 19.63
N GLY A 418 3.66 6.56 19.69
CA GLY A 418 2.60 6.07 18.79
C GLY A 418 2.89 6.33 17.31
N ASP A 419 3.77 7.28 16.99
CA ASP A 419 4.21 7.57 15.62
C ASP A 419 5.28 6.61 15.09
N ARG A 420 5.96 5.83 15.96
CA ARG A 420 7.05 4.94 15.54
C ARG A 420 6.57 3.91 14.52
N ALA A 421 5.42 3.29 14.79
CA ALA A 421 4.80 2.32 13.89
C ALA A 421 4.57 2.88 12.48
N ARG A 422 4.01 4.10 12.38
CA ARG A 422 3.75 4.75 11.09
C ARG A 422 5.05 5.04 10.33
N ARG A 423 6.09 5.50 11.02
CA ARG A 423 7.39 5.86 10.41
C ARG A 423 8.15 4.63 9.91
N LEU A 424 8.19 3.57 10.71
CA LEU A 424 8.72 2.27 10.31
C LEU A 424 7.94 1.68 9.13
N SER A 425 6.61 1.85 9.10
CA SER A 425 5.80 1.44 7.95
C SER A 425 6.12 2.25 6.68
N ASN A 426 6.46 3.54 6.78
CA ASN A 426 6.88 4.34 5.63
C ASN A 426 8.25 3.89 5.12
N LEU A 427 9.19 3.58 6.02
CA LEU A 427 10.49 3.01 5.67
C LEU A 427 10.36 1.65 4.97
N GLY A 428 9.53 0.75 5.52
CA GLY A 428 9.25 -0.55 4.91
C GLY A 428 8.65 -0.43 3.51
N MET A 429 7.78 0.56 3.29
CA MET A 429 7.23 0.85 1.97
C MET A 429 8.30 1.30 0.98
N ALA A 430 9.23 2.16 1.39
CA ALA A 430 10.34 2.61 0.54
C ALA A 430 11.28 1.45 0.17
N TYR A 431 11.63 0.57 1.11
CA TYR A 431 12.43 -0.63 0.82
C TYR A 431 11.72 -1.58 -0.15
N ARG A 432 10.41 -1.83 0.05
CA ARG A 432 9.63 -2.66 -0.87
C ARG A 432 9.62 -2.08 -2.28
N THR A 433 9.46 -0.77 -2.41
CA THR A 433 9.51 -0.12 -3.73
C THR A 433 10.90 -0.23 -4.36
N ARG A 434 11.99 -0.12 -3.60
CA ARG A 434 13.34 -0.34 -4.15
C ARG A 434 13.55 -1.78 -4.61
N TYR A 435 13.03 -2.77 -3.87
CA TYR A 435 12.99 -4.16 -4.31
C TYR A 435 12.22 -4.31 -5.64
N GLU A 436 11.05 -3.70 -5.76
CA GLU A 436 10.22 -3.79 -6.98
C GLU A 436 10.91 -3.19 -8.22
N GLU A 437 11.82 -2.23 -8.05
CA GLU A 437 12.51 -1.55 -9.15
C GLU A 437 13.88 -2.15 -9.47
N ALA A 438 14.65 -2.56 -8.45
CA ALA A 438 16.03 -3.02 -8.60
C ALA A 438 16.19 -4.53 -8.40
N GLY A 439 15.18 -5.23 -7.87
CA GLY A 439 15.22 -6.67 -7.61
C GLY A 439 16.17 -7.10 -6.49
N ALA A 440 16.71 -6.17 -5.71
CA ALA A 440 17.70 -6.48 -4.68
C ALA A 440 17.04 -7.19 -3.47
N GLU A 441 17.34 -8.48 -3.30
CA GLU A 441 16.72 -9.32 -2.27
C GLU A 441 16.86 -8.79 -0.84
N GLN A 442 17.99 -8.14 -0.52
CA GLN A 442 18.23 -7.55 0.79
C GLN A 442 17.17 -6.48 1.14
N ASP A 443 16.63 -5.78 0.14
CA ASP A 443 15.62 -4.75 0.36
C ASP A 443 14.28 -5.34 0.75
N LEU A 444 13.93 -6.51 0.22
CA LEU A 444 12.71 -7.19 0.61
C LEU A 444 12.78 -7.67 2.07
N ASP A 445 13.95 -8.14 2.51
CA ASP A 445 14.19 -8.51 3.92
C ASP A 445 14.09 -7.28 4.84
N LEU A 446 14.69 -6.15 4.44
CA LEU A 446 14.59 -4.89 5.18
C LEU A 446 13.15 -4.35 5.21
N ALA A 447 12.40 -4.50 4.11
CA ALA A 447 11.00 -4.12 4.04
C ALA A 447 10.14 -4.92 5.02
N VAL A 448 10.27 -6.25 5.02
CA VAL A 448 9.54 -7.14 5.93
C VAL A 448 9.93 -6.85 7.38
N ALA A 449 11.23 -6.72 7.67
CA ALA A 449 11.72 -6.41 9.02
C ALA A 449 11.14 -5.08 9.54
N SER A 450 11.22 -4.02 8.73
CA SER A 450 10.68 -2.69 9.10
C SER A 450 9.18 -2.74 9.37
N HIS A 451 8.43 -3.51 8.58
CA HIS A 451 6.98 -3.65 8.77
C HIS A 451 6.62 -4.50 9.99
N LEU A 452 7.38 -5.55 10.31
CA LEU A 452 7.15 -6.34 11.52
C LEU A 452 7.50 -5.53 12.78
N GLU A 453 8.60 -4.79 12.77
CA GLU A 453 8.93 -3.86 13.86
C GLU A 453 7.85 -2.77 14.00
N ALA A 454 7.29 -2.28 12.89
CA ALA A 454 6.16 -1.36 12.92
C ALA A 454 4.93 -1.95 13.62
N VAL A 455 4.64 -3.25 13.40
CA VAL A 455 3.53 -3.96 14.05
C VAL A 455 3.79 -4.15 15.54
N GLU A 456 5.04 -4.42 15.94
CA GLU A 456 5.45 -4.53 17.35
C GLU A 456 5.36 -3.18 18.09
N ALA A 457 5.61 -2.07 17.39
CA ALA A 457 5.51 -0.71 17.92
C ALA A 457 4.05 -0.20 18.06
N LEU A 458 3.03 -1.00 17.71
CA LEU A 458 1.63 -0.57 17.83
C LEU A 458 1.17 -0.51 19.29
N THR A 459 0.72 0.67 19.71
CA THR A 459 0.08 0.90 21.00
C THR A 459 -1.44 0.62 20.95
N PRO A 460 -2.09 0.35 22.11
CA PRO A 460 -3.55 0.30 22.18
C PRO A 460 -4.17 1.60 21.65
N ASN A 461 -5.18 1.49 20.79
CA ASN A 461 -5.86 2.61 20.11
C ASN A 461 -5.01 3.42 19.13
N ASN A 462 -3.90 2.88 18.61
CA ASN A 462 -3.12 3.57 17.59
C ASN A 462 -3.96 3.84 16.31
N PRO A 463 -4.13 5.11 15.88
CA PRO A 463 -4.99 5.45 14.73
C PRO A 463 -4.45 4.91 13.41
N SER A 464 -3.16 4.58 13.33
CA SER A 464 -2.52 4.02 12.13
C SER A 464 -2.49 2.49 12.13
N ALA A 465 -3.05 1.81 13.15
CA ALA A 465 -2.96 0.36 13.31
C ALA A 465 -3.41 -0.41 12.05
N SER A 466 -4.59 -0.09 11.52
CA SER A 466 -5.12 -0.76 10.32
C SER A 466 -4.23 -0.57 9.09
N ALA A 467 -3.66 0.63 8.90
CA ALA A 467 -2.78 0.92 7.78
C ALA A 467 -1.45 0.17 7.91
N VAL A 468 -0.83 0.19 9.09
CA VAL A 468 0.44 -0.53 9.37
C VAL A 468 0.25 -2.03 9.16
N LEU A 469 -0.81 -2.61 9.72
CA LEU A 469 -1.13 -4.04 9.56
C LEU A 469 -1.35 -4.42 8.08
N SER A 470 -2.11 -3.61 7.33
CA SER A 470 -2.32 -3.88 5.90
C SER A 470 -1.06 -3.72 5.06
N ASN A 471 -0.18 -2.77 5.39
CA ASN A 471 1.08 -2.58 4.67
C ASN A 471 2.05 -3.74 4.94
N ALA A 472 2.13 -4.19 6.20
CA ALA A 472 2.91 -5.37 6.58
C ALA A 472 2.42 -6.64 5.86
N ALA A 473 1.10 -6.84 5.79
CA ALA A 473 0.51 -7.94 5.03
C ALA A 473 0.90 -7.90 3.54
N ASN A 474 0.92 -6.71 2.92
CA ASN A 474 1.34 -6.56 1.53
C ASN A 474 2.83 -6.83 1.33
N ALA A 475 3.71 -6.44 2.25
CA ALA A 475 5.14 -6.74 2.17
C ALA A 475 5.42 -8.25 2.29
N LEU A 476 4.73 -8.93 3.21
CA LEU A 476 4.79 -10.38 3.34
C LEU A 476 4.24 -11.09 2.10
N ARG A 477 3.20 -10.55 1.45
CA ARG A 477 2.71 -11.04 0.15
C ARG A 477 3.80 -10.96 -0.93
N THR A 478 4.44 -9.80 -1.08
CA THR A 478 5.54 -9.61 -2.04
C THR A 478 6.69 -10.59 -1.75
N SER A 479 6.99 -10.82 -0.47
CA SER A 479 7.99 -11.81 -0.05
C SER A 479 7.59 -13.25 -0.41
N PHE A 480 6.32 -13.61 -0.25
CA PHE A 480 5.80 -14.89 -0.72
C PHE A 480 5.92 -15.03 -2.25
N GLU A 481 5.48 -14.02 -3.01
CA GLU A 481 5.48 -14.04 -4.48
C GLU A 481 6.90 -14.17 -5.06
N GLY A 482 7.90 -13.54 -4.43
CA GLY A 482 9.30 -13.64 -4.87
C GLY A 482 10.01 -14.95 -4.46
N ARG A 483 9.61 -15.59 -3.34
CA ARG A 483 10.40 -16.66 -2.71
C ARG A 483 9.64 -17.95 -2.38
N SER A 484 8.35 -18.01 -2.68
CA SER A 484 7.45 -19.12 -2.30
C SER A 484 7.49 -19.46 -0.81
N ARG A 485 7.65 -18.46 0.06
CA ARG A 485 7.64 -18.60 1.54
C ARG A 485 6.23 -18.68 2.10
N PHE A 486 5.69 -19.89 2.19
CA PHE A 486 4.32 -20.15 2.61
C PHE A 486 3.99 -19.64 4.02
N ASP A 487 4.96 -19.65 4.94
CA ASP A 487 4.85 -19.08 6.28
C ASP A 487 4.54 -17.57 6.26
N HIS A 488 5.13 -16.83 5.32
CA HIS A 488 4.84 -15.41 5.13
C HIS A 488 3.41 -15.18 4.60
N LEU A 489 2.85 -16.09 3.80
CA LEU A 489 1.48 -15.96 3.28
C LEU A 489 0.43 -16.08 4.39
N ASP A 490 0.57 -17.07 5.27
CA ASP A 490 -0.36 -17.23 6.40
C ASP A 490 -0.25 -16.07 7.39
N MET A 491 0.98 -15.58 7.64
CA MET A 491 1.18 -14.40 8.47
C MET A 491 0.59 -13.14 7.83
N ALA A 492 0.71 -12.97 6.50
CA ALA A 492 0.08 -11.88 5.77
C ALA A 492 -1.45 -11.89 5.93
N ILE A 493 -2.08 -13.06 5.79
CA ILE A 493 -3.54 -13.22 5.98
C ILE A 493 -3.95 -12.86 7.40
N SER A 494 -3.21 -13.33 8.41
CA SER A 494 -3.45 -13.00 9.82
C SER A 494 -3.39 -11.49 10.08
N LEU A 495 -2.36 -10.80 9.54
CA LEU A 495 -2.23 -9.35 9.67
C LEU A 495 -3.34 -8.59 8.92
N ALA A 496 -3.73 -9.04 7.73
CA ALA A 496 -4.82 -8.45 6.97
C ALA A 496 -6.19 -8.63 7.66
N GLN A 497 -6.45 -9.79 8.28
CA GLN A 497 -7.64 -10.02 9.11
C GLN A 497 -7.67 -9.07 10.31
N ARG A 498 -6.53 -8.89 11.00
CA ARG A 498 -6.41 -7.91 12.10
C ARG A 498 -6.65 -6.48 11.62
N ALA A 499 -6.16 -6.11 10.43
CA ALA A 499 -6.40 -4.78 9.85
C ALA A 499 -7.90 -4.53 9.60
N VAL A 500 -8.61 -5.51 9.05
CA VAL A 500 -10.06 -5.43 8.84
C VAL A 500 -10.81 -5.36 10.17
N ALA A 501 -10.44 -6.18 11.16
CA ALA A 501 -11.08 -6.20 12.48
C ALA A 501 -10.85 -4.91 13.29
N ALA A 502 -9.68 -4.28 13.15
CA ALA A 502 -9.34 -3.02 13.83
C ALA A 502 -10.00 -1.79 13.19
N THR A 503 -10.60 -1.92 12.00
CA THR A 503 -11.16 -0.79 11.26
C THR A 503 -12.66 -0.64 11.53
N PRO A 504 -13.13 0.52 12.06
CA PRO A 504 -14.55 0.75 12.32
C PRO A 504 -15.42 0.64 11.06
N THR A 505 -16.66 0.17 11.24
CA THR A 505 -17.67 0.15 10.17
C THR A 505 -17.96 1.56 9.67
N GLY A 506 -17.78 1.80 8.37
CA GLY A 506 -17.96 3.12 7.73
C GLY A 506 -16.68 3.92 7.52
N HIS A 507 -15.53 3.45 8.03
CA HIS A 507 -14.23 4.08 7.75
C HIS A 507 -13.88 3.98 6.25
N ALA A 508 -13.41 5.08 5.65
CA ALA A 508 -13.17 5.17 4.21
C ALA A 508 -12.20 4.10 3.66
N SER A 509 -11.20 3.71 4.45
CA SER A 509 -10.22 2.68 4.07
C SER A 509 -10.66 1.23 4.31
N LEU A 510 -11.86 0.97 4.84
CA LEU A 510 -12.29 -0.41 5.13
C LEU A 510 -12.39 -1.26 3.84
N SER A 511 -12.92 -0.68 2.75
CA SER A 511 -13.00 -1.36 1.45
C SER A 511 -11.62 -1.73 0.90
N LEU A 512 -10.62 -0.87 1.11
CA LEU A 512 -9.23 -1.13 0.76
C LEU A 512 -8.69 -2.36 1.50
N TYR A 513 -8.85 -2.42 2.82
CA TYR A 513 -8.32 -3.53 3.62
C TYR A 513 -9.05 -4.85 3.32
N ARG A 514 -10.36 -4.81 3.12
CA ARG A 514 -11.14 -5.98 2.67
C ARG A 514 -10.67 -6.48 1.32
N SER A 515 -10.44 -5.59 0.35
CA SER A 515 -9.90 -6.00 -0.95
C SER A 515 -8.49 -6.58 -0.85
N ASN A 516 -7.63 -6.06 0.04
CA ASN A 516 -6.28 -6.62 0.21
C ASN A 516 -6.36 -8.04 0.82
N LEU A 517 -7.20 -8.24 1.83
CA LEU A 517 -7.45 -9.56 2.43
C LEU A 517 -8.03 -10.55 1.40
N GLY A 518 -9.01 -10.12 0.61
CA GLY A 518 -9.58 -10.95 -0.46
C GLY A 518 -8.53 -11.41 -1.46
N SER A 519 -7.60 -10.52 -1.83
CA SER A 519 -6.50 -10.89 -2.74
C SER A 519 -5.56 -11.92 -2.14
N LEU A 520 -5.21 -11.80 -0.85
CA LEU A 520 -4.36 -12.77 -0.15
C LEU A 520 -5.01 -14.16 -0.05
N LEU A 521 -6.30 -14.21 0.25
CA LEU A 521 -7.05 -15.47 0.31
C LEU A 521 -7.13 -16.14 -1.07
N ARG A 522 -7.31 -15.37 -2.15
CA ARG A 522 -7.25 -15.90 -3.52
C ARG A 522 -5.86 -16.48 -3.84
N VAL A 523 -4.78 -15.80 -3.44
CA VAL A 523 -3.41 -16.32 -3.63
C VAL A 523 -3.21 -17.64 -2.87
N ARG A 524 -3.66 -17.73 -1.61
CA ARG A 524 -3.57 -18.99 -0.86
C ARG A 524 -4.40 -20.10 -1.49
N PHE A 525 -5.59 -19.79 -2.00
CA PHE A 525 -6.37 -20.75 -2.78
C PHE A 525 -5.58 -21.26 -4.00
N THR A 526 -4.97 -20.38 -4.79
CA THR A 526 -4.24 -20.78 -6.00
C THR A 526 -3.08 -21.73 -5.71
N VAL A 527 -2.45 -21.61 -4.54
CA VAL A 527 -1.23 -22.38 -4.23
C VAL A 527 -1.50 -23.59 -3.33
N ALA A 528 -2.52 -23.53 -2.47
CA ALA A 528 -2.85 -24.59 -1.50
C ALA A 528 -4.20 -25.30 -1.78
N GLY A 529 -5.00 -24.82 -2.73
CA GLY A 529 -6.26 -25.45 -3.15
C GLY A 529 -7.44 -25.33 -2.17
N ALA A 530 -7.33 -24.53 -1.11
CA ALA A 530 -8.37 -24.44 -0.08
C ALA A 530 -9.62 -23.66 -0.57
N HIS A 531 -10.64 -24.36 -1.07
CA HIS A 531 -11.85 -23.75 -1.66
C HIS A 531 -12.58 -22.74 -0.74
N THR A 532 -12.53 -22.93 0.59
CA THR A 532 -13.13 -21.97 1.56
C THR A 532 -12.51 -20.58 1.48
N ASP A 533 -11.23 -20.49 1.10
CA ASP A 533 -10.55 -19.20 0.95
C ASP A 533 -11.01 -18.44 -0.29
N LEU A 534 -11.37 -19.16 -1.36
CA LEU A 534 -11.87 -18.54 -2.58
C LEU A 534 -13.25 -17.93 -2.38
N ASP A 535 -14.13 -18.60 -1.64
CA ASP A 535 -15.44 -18.04 -1.28
C ASP A 535 -15.28 -16.83 -0.34
N ALA A 536 -14.43 -16.94 0.68
CA ALA A 536 -14.12 -15.81 1.57
C ALA A 536 -13.48 -14.63 0.82
N SER A 537 -12.65 -14.90 -0.19
CA SER A 537 -12.06 -13.89 -1.08
C SER A 537 -13.15 -13.11 -1.82
N ILE A 538 -14.10 -13.82 -2.44
CA ILE A 538 -15.22 -13.23 -3.18
C ILE A 538 -16.09 -12.40 -2.23
N ASP A 539 -16.39 -12.90 -1.03
CA ASP A 539 -17.20 -12.16 -0.05
C ASP A 539 -16.55 -10.86 0.41
N HIS A 540 -15.22 -10.87 0.63
CA HIS A 540 -14.47 -9.66 0.96
C HIS A 540 -14.43 -8.66 -0.20
N HIS A 541 -14.26 -9.13 -1.43
CA HIS A 541 -14.27 -8.26 -2.61
C HIS A 541 -15.67 -7.67 -2.88
N ARG A 542 -16.74 -8.47 -2.82
CA ARG A 542 -18.12 -7.98 -2.93
C ARG A 542 -18.43 -6.95 -1.86
N SER A 543 -18.04 -7.23 -0.62
CA SER A 543 -18.18 -6.29 0.49
C SER A 543 -17.46 -4.96 0.24
N ALA A 544 -16.24 -5.00 -0.31
CA ALA A 544 -15.49 -3.79 -0.66
C ALA A 544 -16.19 -2.97 -1.75
N VAL A 545 -16.73 -3.63 -2.78
CA VAL A 545 -17.50 -2.98 -3.86
C VAL A 545 -18.78 -2.33 -3.31
N ILE A 546 -19.56 -3.05 -2.50
CA ILE A 546 -20.82 -2.55 -1.90
C ILE A 546 -20.57 -1.34 -1.01
N GLN A 547 -19.47 -1.34 -0.24
CA GLN A 547 -19.16 -0.26 0.70
C GLN A 547 -18.43 0.93 0.06
N SER A 548 -17.79 0.74 -1.10
CA SER A 548 -17.16 1.84 -1.83
C SER A 548 -18.21 2.77 -2.44
N ARG A 549 -17.94 4.08 -2.41
CA ARG A 549 -18.79 5.09 -3.09
C ARG A 549 -18.67 4.94 -4.60
N GLU A 550 -19.68 5.35 -5.35
CA GLU A 550 -19.69 5.26 -6.82
C GLU A 550 -18.50 5.99 -7.46
N HIS A 551 -18.12 7.16 -6.91
CA HIS A 551 -16.97 7.95 -7.34
C HIS A 551 -15.70 7.70 -6.51
N ASP A 552 -15.59 6.58 -5.78
CA ASP A 552 -14.33 6.21 -5.13
C ASP A 552 -13.27 5.92 -6.22
N PRO A 553 -12.13 6.64 -6.25
CA PRO A 553 -11.09 6.42 -7.25
C PRO A 553 -10.51 5.01 -7.28
N LYS A 554 -10.69 4.23 -6.21
CA LYS A 554 -10.20 2.85 -6.08
C LYS A 554 -11.28 1.81 -6.39
N ARG A 555 -12.50 2.23 -6.75
CA ARG A 555 -13.63 1.33 -7.05
C ARG A 555 -13.32 0.36 -8.19
N ASN A 556 -12.67 0.86 -9.24
CA ASN A 556 -12.22 0.06 -10.39
C ASN A 556 -11.36 -1.15 -9.97
N ARG A 557 -10.50 -0.98 -8.96
CA ARG A 557 -9.63 -2.00 -8.43
C ARG A 557 -10.39 -3.05 -7.63
N TYR A 558 -11.39 -2.63 -6.85
CA TYR A 558 -12.25 -3.56 -6.11
C TYR A 558 -13.06 -4.44 -7.07
N LEU A 559 -13.63 -3.83 -8.12
CA LEU A 559 -14.37 -4.53 -9.17
C LEU A 559 -13.48 -5.49 -9.97
N SER A 560 -12.27 -5.05 -10.35
CA SER A 560 -11.31 -5.92 -11.06
C SER A 560 -10.87 -7.11 -10.22
N ASN A 561 -10.61 -6.91 -8.93
CA ASN A 561 -10.22 -8.01 -8.05
C ASN A 561 -11.38 -9.00 -7.84
N LEU A 562 -12.62 -8.51 -7.75
CA LEU A 562 -13.82 -9.34 -7.71
C LEU A 562 -13.95 -10.18 -9.01
N SER A 563 -13.82 -9.53 -10.17
CA SER A 563 -13.87 -10.18 -11.48
C SER A 563 -12.83 -11.31 -11.57
N GLY A 564 -11.58 -11.06 -11.15
CA GLY A 564 -10.54 -12.08 -11.11
C GLY A 564 -10.86 -13.26 -10.17
N ALA A 565 -11.40 -13.00 -8.97
CA ALA A 565 -11.78 -14.05 -8.02
C ALA A 565 -12.93 -14.93 -8.54
N LEU A 566 -13.93 -14.32 -9.19
CA LEU A 566 -15.04 -15.02 -9.82
C LEU A 566 -14.58 -15.87 -11.01
N SER A 567 -13.68 -15.37 -11.85
CA SER A 567 -13.05 -16.14 -12.92
C SER A 567 -12.30 -17.36 -12.38
N THR A 568 -11.54 -17.19 -11.29
CA THR A 568 -10.85 -18.32 -10.63
C THR A 568 -11.85 -19.35 -10.09
N ARG A 569 -12.98 -18.93 -9.50
CA ARG A 569 -14.00 -19.89 -9.02
C ARG A 569 -14.72 -20.59 -10.16
N PHE A 570 -14.92 -19.89 -11.27
CA PHE A 570 -15.46 -20.49 -12.48
C PHE A 570 -14.56 -21.61 -13.03
N GLU A 571 -13.25 -21.39 -13.14
CA GLU A 571 -12.31 -22.41 -13.62
C GLU A 571 -12.38 -23.71 -12.80
N GLN A 572 -12.74 -23.62 -11.52
CA GLN A 572 -12.85 -24.75 -10.60
C GLN A 572 -14.21 -25.43 -10.60
N THR A 573 -15.29 -24.64 -10.70
CA THR A 573 -16.67 -25.13 -10.51
C THR A 573 -17.44 -25.28 -11.80
N GLY A 574 -17.00 -24.63 -12.88
CA GLY A 574 -17.75 -24.46 -14.12
C GLY A 574 -19.01 -23.58 -14.00
N SER A 575 -19.18 -22.85 -12.89
CA SER A 575 -20.37 -22.03 -12.61
C SER A 575 -20.49 -20.84 -13.58
N MET A 576 -21.38 -20.95 -14.57
CA MET A 576 -21.62 -19.86 -15.52
C MET A 576 -22.15 -18.58 -14.88
N THR A 577 -22.80 -18.67 -13.72
CA THR A 577 -23.22 -17.50 -12.94
C THR A 577 -22.01 -16.67 -12.54
N ASP A 578 -20.94 -17.32 -12.07
CA ASP A 578 -19.73 -16.63 -11.63
C ASP A 578 -19.01 -15.99 -12.81
N LEU A 579 -18.90 -16.70 -13.94
CA LEU A 579 -18.27 -16.16 -15.14
C LEU A 579 -19.04 -14.97 -15.72
N ASN A 580 -20.37 -15.03 -15.73
CA ASN A 580 -21.20 -13.91 -16.16
C ASN A 580 -21.07 -12.71 -15.22
N GLU A 581 -21.01 -12.93 -13.90
CA GLU A 581 -20.73 -11.87 -12.94
C GLU A 581 -19.30 -11.32 -13.10
N ALA A 582 -18.30 -12.16 -13.39
CA ALA A 582 -16.92 -11.76 -13.65
C ALA A 582 -16.83 -10.81 -14.85
N VAL A 583 -17.54 -11.11 -15.94
CA VAL A 583 -17.60 -10.23 -17.11
C VAL A 583 -18.33 -8.93 -16.79
N THR A 584 -19.48 -8.98 -16.11
CA THR A 584 -20.24 -7.78 -15.73
C THR A 584 -19.42 -6.85 -14.84
N THR A 585 -18.81 -7.38 -13.77
CA THR A 585 -17.94 -6.62 -12.87
C THR A 585 -16.67 -6.12 -13.55
N GLY A 586 -16.11 -6.88 -14.49
CA GLY A 586 -14.98 -6.44 -15.33
C GLY A 586 -15.34 -5.26 -16.25
N ARG A 587 -16.53 -5.27 -16.87
CA ARG A 587 -17.02 -4.14 -17.67
C ARG A 587 -17.25 -2.90 -16.83
N GLU A 588 -17.87 -3.06 -15.66
CA GLU A 588 -18.03 -1.96 -14.70
C GLU A 588 -16.67 -1.40 -14.25
N ALA A 589 -15.68 -2.26 -13.99
CA ALA A 589 -14.33 -1.83 -13.62
C ALA A 589 -13.67 -0.97 -14.71
N ALA A 590 -13.82 -1.37 -15.98
CA ALA A 590 -13.27 -0.65 -17.13
C ALA A 590 -13.94 0.70 -17.42
N GLN A 591 -15.18 0.88 -16.95
CA GLN A 591 -15.98 2.11 -17.10
C GLN A 591 -15.93 3.03 -15.87
N ALA A 592 -15.53 2.50 -14.70
CA ALA A 592 -15.46 3.26 -13.46
C ALA A 592 -14.45 4.42 -13.54
N HIS A 593 -14.77 5.54 -12.86
CA HIS A 593 -13.90 6.70 -12.81
C HIS A 593 -12.56 6.36 -12.14
N SER A 594 -11.45 6.81 -12.73
CA SER A 594 -10.10 6.59 -12.24
C SER A 594 -9.28 7.86 -12.40
N HIS A 595 -8.49 8.22 -11.38
CA HIS A 595 -7.49 9.30 -11.52
C HIS A 595 -6.25 8.85 -12.30
N SER A 596 -6.05 7.54 -12.47
CA SER A 596 -4.94 6.97 -13.24
C SER A 596 -5.45 6.26 -14.49
N PRO A 597 -5.02 6.68 -15.70
CA PRO A 597 -5.27 5.94 -16.93
C PRO A 597 -4.79 4.48 -16.84
N LEU A 598 -3.67 4.22 -16.15
CA LEU A 598 -3.08 2.88 -16.00
C LEU A 598 -4.01 1.90 -15.26
N ASP A 599 -4.78 2.37 -14.29
CA ASP A 599 -5.72 1.51 -13.57
C ASP A 599 -6.86 1.04 -14.47
N ARG A 600 -7.37 1.93 -15.35
CA ARG A 600 -8.37 1.55 -16.36
C ARG A 600 -7.82 0.49 -17.30
N LEU A 601 -6.57 0.63 -17.75
CA LEU A 601 -5.93 -0.36 -18.62
C LEU A 601 -5.82 -1.73 -17.95
N ARG A 602 -5.46 -1.77 -16.66
CA ARG A 602 -5.43 -3.02 -15.89
C ARG A 602 -6.82 -3.68 -15.82
N CYS A 603 -7.87 -2.89 -15.67
CA CYS A 603 -9.26 -3.39 -15.69
C CYS A 603 -9.61 -4.01 -17.05
N LEU A 604 -9.19 -3.41 -18.17
CA LEU A 604 -9.39 -3.96 -19.51
C LEU A 604 -8.71 -5.32 -19.70
N SER A 605 -7.53 -5.53 -19.11
CA SER A 605 -6.87 -6.85 -19.13
C SER A 605 -7.69 -7.92 -18.41
N VAL A 606 -8.19 -7.60 -17.21
CA VAL A 606 -9.01 -8.52 -16.41
C VAL A 606 -10.30 -8.86 -17.13
N LEU A 607 -10.97 -7.86 -17.72
CA LEU A 607 -12.14 -8.05 -18.56
C LEU A 607 -11.82 -8.95 -19.77
N GLY A 608 -10.70 -8.69 -20.46
CA GLY A 608 -10.25 -9.50 -21.59
C GLY A 608 -10.05 -10.98 -21.21
N GLY A 609 -9.46 -11.25 -20.05
CA GLY A 609 -9.32 -12.62 -19.52
C GLY A 609 -10.65 -13.29 -19.23
N ALA A 610 -11.58 -12.59 -18.56
CA ALA A 610 -12.92 -13.12 -18.27
C ALA A 610 -13.73 -13.40 -19.55
N LEU A 611 -13.63 -12.52 -20.55
CA LEU A 611 -14.25 -12.70 -21.86
C LEU A 611 -13.63 -13.87 -22.63
N ALA A 612 -12.31 -14.03 -22.59
CA ALA A 612 -11.63 -15.18 -23.21
C ALA A 612 -12.07 -16.51 -22.56
N LEU A 613 -12.17 -16.57 -21.23
CA LEU A 613 -12.70 -17.75 -20.51
C LEU A 613 -14.16 -18.04 -20.89
N ARG A 614 -14.98 -17.01 -21.03
CA ARG A 614 -16.37 -17.18 -21.48
C ARG A 614 -16.45 -17.66 -22.92
N PHE A 615 -15.59 -17.16 -23.79
CA PHE A 615 -15.46 -17.68 -25.15
C PHE A 615 -15.03 -19.16 -25.16
N GLU A 616 -14.03 -19.55 -24.39
CA GLU A 616 -13.57 -20.95 -24.32
C GLU A 616 -14.68 -21.92 -23.90
N ARG A 617 -15.64 -21.45 -23.10
CA ARG A 617 -16.74 -22.29 -22.58
C ARG A 617 -18.03 -22.19 -23.39
N THR A 618 -18.29 -21.07 -24.06
CA THR A 618 -19.53 -20.87 -24.84
C THR A 618 -19.33 -20.97 -26.35
N GLY A 619 -18.11 -20.72 -26.84
CA GLY A 619 -17.79 -20.56 -28.26
C GLY A 619 -18.21 -19.20 -28.85
N ALA A 620 -18.73 -18.27 -28.04
CA ALA A 620 -19.28 -17.00 -28.53
C ALA A 620 -18.17 -16.05 -29.02
N LEU A 621 -17.99 -15.95 -30.35
CA LEU A 621 -16.94 -15.13 -30.97
C LEU A 621 -16.99 -13.65 -30.58
N GLY A 622 -18.19 -13.12 -30.30
CA GLY A 622 -18.35 -11.72 -29.87
C GLY A 622 -17.59 -11.38 -28.59
N ASP A 623 -17.44 -12.34 -27.66
CA ASP A 623 -16.67 -12.14 -26.44
C ASP A 623 -15.17 -12.04 -26.74
N LEU A 624 -14.68 -12.88 -27.64
CA LEU A 624 -13.28 -12.88 -28.05
C LEU A 624 -12.94 -11.59 -28.82
N ASP A 625 -13.86 -11.13 -29.68
CA ASP A 625 -13.69 -9.86 -30.40
C ASP A 625 -13.67 -8.66 -29.43
N GLU A 626 -14.54 -8.64 -28.42
CA GLU A 626 -14.53 -7.62 -27.36
C GLU A 626 -13.22 -7.66 -26.55
N ALA A 627 -12.71 -8.86 -26.23
CA ALA A 627 -11.45 -9.04 -25.50
C ALA A 627 -10.23 -8.54 -26.30
N ILE A 628 -10.17 -8.86 -27.60
CA ILE A 628 -9.14 -8.39 -28.52
C ILE A 628 -9.20 -6.87 -28.63
N HIS A 629 -10.40 -6.31 -28.85
CA HIS A 629 -10.59 -4.86 -28.98
C HIS A 629 -10.12 -4.11 -27.73
N SER A 630 -10.50 -4.60 -26.54
CA SER A 630 -10.13 -4.02 -25.25
C SER A 630 -8.62 -4.03 -25.02
N SER A 631 -7.96 -5.15 -25.31
CA SER A 631 -6.51 -5.31 -25.12
C SER A 631 -5.69 -4.52 -26.15
N GLN A 632 -6.20 -4.39 -27.39
CA GLN A 632 -5.61 -3.53 -28.41
C GLN A 632 -5.75 -2.04 -28.07
N ALA A 633 -6.90 -1.61 -27.53
CA ALA A 633 -7.07 -0.25 -27.05
C ALA A 633 -6.05 0.10 -25.96
N ALA A 634 -5.86 -0.80 -24.98
CA ALA A 634 -4.85 -0.61 -23.93
C ALA A 634 -3.42 -0.47 -24.48
N THR A 635 -3.09 -1.24 -25.52
CA THR A 635 -1.78 -1.15 -26.17
C THR A 635 -1.58 0.18 -26.91
N ARG A 636 -2.64 0.80 -27.46
CA ARG A 636 -2.54 2.11 -28.12
C ARG A 636 -2.36 3.27 -27.14
N GLU A 637 -2.92 3.14 -25.94
CA GLU A 637 -2.87 4.18 -24.90
C GLU A 637 -1.54 4.20 -24.11
N LEU A 638 -0.80 3.08 -24.08
CA LEU A 638 0.49 3.00 -23.38
C LEU A 638 1.65 3.59 -24.20
N PRO A 639 2.51 4.44 -23.60
CA PRO A 639 3.75 4.88 -24.22
C PRO A 639 4.64 3.71 -24.66
N GLU A 640 5.42 3.92 -25.72
CA GLU A 640 6.47 2.99 -26.13
C GLU A 640 7.49 2.83 -24.99
N GLY A 641 7.85 1.58 -24.66
CA GLY A 641 8.77 1.26 -23.56
C GLY A 641 8.12 1.08 -22.18
N HIS A 642 6.81 1.27 -22.02
CA HIS A 642 6.15 0.98 -20.74
C HIS A 642 6.21 -0.51 -20.40
N VAL A 643 6.62 -0.85 -19.17
CA VAL A 643 6.85 -2.24 -18.71
C VAL A 643 5.65 -3.18 -18.92
N ASP A 644 4.42 -2.66 -18.72
CA ASP A 644 3.19 -3.44 -18.91
C ASP A 644 2.80 -3.65 -20.37
N ARG A 645 3.40 -2.95 -21.34
CA ARG A 645 2.99 -3.02 -22.76
C ARG A 645 3.10 -4.46 -23.30
N GLY A 646 4.19 -5.15 -22.99
CA GLY A 646 4.38 -6.53 -23.44
C GLY A 646 3.37 -7.53 -22.83
N ARG A 647 2.75 -7.22 -21.68
CA ARG A 647 1.66 -8.04 -21.11
C ARG A 647 0.41 -7.98 -21.99
N TYR A 648 -0.02 -6.77 -22.37
CA TYR A 648 -1.20 -6.60 -23.22
C TYR A 648 -0.98 -7.19 -24.62
N LEU A 649 0.20 -6.99 -25.20
CA LEU A 649 0.58 -7.60 -26.49
C LEU A 649 0.54 -9.13 -26.42
N ALA A 650 1.08 -9.73 -25.35
CA ALA A 650 1.03 -11.19 -25.17
C ALA A 650 -0.40 -11.72 -25.08
N ASN A 651 -1.29 -11.02 -24.35
CA ASN A 651 -2.70 -11.39 -24.26
C ASN A 651 -3.41 -11.30 -25.62
N VAL A 652 -3.16 -10.23 -26.39
CA VAL A 652 -3.69 -10.07 -27.76
C VAL A 652 -3.21 -11.21 -28.65
N ALA A 653 -1.92 -11.57 -28.59
CA ALA A 653 -1.36 -12.66 -29.38
C ALA A 653 -2.06 -14.00 -29.08
N THR A 654 -2.29 -14.31 -27.81
CA THR A 654 -3.02 -15.53 -27.41
C THR A 654 -4.48 -15.50 -27.87
N MET A 655 -5.18 -14.38 -27.71
CA MET A 655 -6.58 -14.25 -28.15
C MET A 655 -6.73 -14.37 -29.67
N LEU A 656 -5.80 -13.80 -30.45
CA LEU A 656 -5.76 -13.93 -31.90
C LEU A 656 -5.49 -15.38 -32.34
N ALA A 657 -4.57 -16.08 -31.67
CA ALA A 657 -4.33 -17.49 -31.92
C ALA A 657 -5.59 -18.34 -31.65
N SER A 658 -6.29 -18.07 -30.53
CA SER A 658 -7.58 -18.72 -30.22
C SER A 658 -8.66 -18.40 -31.25
N ARG A 659 -8.69 -17.16 -31.78
CA ARG A 659 -9.65 -16.78 -32.83
C ARG A 659 -9.34 -17.52 -34.13
N PHE A 660 -8.06 -17.60 -34.52
CA PHE A 660 -7.64 -18.38 -35.68
C PHE A 660 -8.07 -19.85 -35.57
N VAL A 661 -7.91 -20.50 -34.41
CA VAL A 661 -8.34 -21.90 -34.23
C VAL A 661 -9.84 -22.07 -34.53
N ARG A 662 -10.66 -21.03 -34.32
CA ARG A 662 -12.10 -21.07 -34.61
C ARG A 662 -12.50 -20.60 -36.00
N THR A 663 -11.83 -19.59 -36.55
CA THR A 663 -12.21 -18.96 -37.82
C THR A 663 -11.41 -19.47 -39.01
N GLU A 664 -10.28 -20.14 -38.76
CA GLU A 664 -9.24 -20.47 -39.72
C GLU A 664 -8.75 -19.26 -40.56
N ALA A 665 -8.93 -18.04 -40.04
CA ALA A 665 -8.52 -16.83 -40.74
C ALA A 665 -7.00 -16.63 -40.62
N ASP A 666 -6.25 -16.90 -41.69
CA ASP A 666 -4.78 -16.81 -41.69
C ASP A 666 -4.25 -15.45 -41.22
N THR A 667 -5.00 -14.36 -41.46
CA THR A 667 -4.66 -13.01 -40.96
C THR A 667 -4.55 -12.94 -39.44
N ASP A 668 -5.37 -13.70 -38.70
CA ASP A 668 -5.32 -13.73 -37.24
C ASP A 668 -4.08 -14.45 -36.74
N LEU A 669 -3.68 -15.52 -37.43
CA LEU A 669 -2.48 -16.27 -37.09
C LEU A 669 -1.20 -15.45 -37.36
N ASP A 670 -1.16 -14.74 -38.48
CA ASP A 670 -0.06 -13.82 -38.80
C ASP A 670 0.02 -12.69 -37.78
N ASN A 671 -1.13 -12.11 -37.40
CA ASN A 671 -1.18 -11.07 -36.37
C ASN A 671 -0.82 -11.62 -34.99
N ALA A 672 -1.17 -12.87 -34.65
CA ALA A 672 -0.79 -13.49 -33.40
C ALA A 672 0.73 -13.63 -33.28
N VAL A 673 1.40 -14.09 -34.35
CA VAL A 673 2.86 -14.19 -34.39
C VAL A 673 3.52 -12.81 -34.35
N ALA A 674 3.04 -11.85 -35.15
CA ALA A 674 3.58 -10.49 -35.16
C ALA A 674 3.47 -9.82 -33.77
N THR A 675 2.29 -9.88 -33.16
CA THR A 675 2.04 -9.32 -31.82
C THR A 675 2.84 -10.05 -30.75
N GLY A 676 3.03 -11.37 -30.88
CA GLY A 676 3.88 -12.16 -29.98
C GLY A 676 5.35 -11.75 -30.05
N ARG A 677 5.88 -11.43 -31.24
CA ARG A 677 7.23 -10.88 -31.41
C ARG A 677 7.35 -9.51 -30.77
N ASP A 678 6.36 -8.64 -30.97
CA ASP A 678 6.32 -7.31 -30.34
C ASP A 678 6.27 -7.41 -28.81
N ALA A 679 5.52 -8.38 -28.27
CA ALA A 679 5.44 -8.64 -26.83
C ALA A 679 6.82 -9.00 -26.26
N VAL A 680 7.55 -9.89 -26.92
CA VAL A 680 8.91 -10.29 -26.53
C VAL A 680 9.88 -9.10 -26.64
N ALA A 681 9.82 -8.32 -27.73
CA ALA A 681 10.67 -7.15 -27.93
C ALA A 681 10.41 -6.04 -26.89
N ALA A 682 9.17 -5.89 -26.43
CA ALA A 682 8.79 -4.93 -25.40
C ALA A 682 9.11 -5.40 -23.96
N THR A 683 9.80 -6.53 -23.79
CA THR A 683 10.12 -7.11 -22.47
C THR A 683 11.63 -7.07 -22.22
N PRO A 684 12.10 -6.44 -21.12
CA PRO A 684 13.50 -6.50 -20.72
C PRO A 684 14.00 -7.94 -20.52
N ALA A 685 15.29 -8.19 -20.77
CA ALA A 685 15.87 -9.53 -20.73
C ALA A 685 15.78 -10.18 -19.35
N GLU A 686 15.87 -9.37 -18.30
CA GLU A 686 15.86 -9.77 -16.88
C GLU A 686 14.44 -9.84 -16.30
N HIS A 687 13.41 -9.50 -17.07
CA HIS A 687 12.04 -9.44 -16.57
C HIS A 687 11.45 -10.85 -16.34
N PRO A 688 10.87 -11.16 -15.16
CA PRO A 688 10.35 -12.50 -14.84
C PRO A 688 9.34 -13.07 -15.85
N ASP A 689 8.48 -12.21 -16.43
CA ASP A 689 7.47 -12.62 -17.41
C ASP A 689 8.01 -12.97 -18.81
N LEU A 690 9.29 -12.68 -19.12
CA LEU A 690 9.86 -12.91 -20.46
C LEU A 690 9.69 -14.37 -20.89
N ALA A 691 9.94 -15.30 -19.98
CA ALA A 691 9.82 -16.73 -20.24
C ALA A 691 8.39 -17.15 -20.63
N GLY A 692 7.37 -16.51 -20.05
CA GLY A 692 5.96 -16.75 -20.41
C GLY A 692 5.65 -16.25 -21.81
N ARG A 693 6.08 -15.02 -22.13
CA ARG A 693 5.85 -14.39 -23.45
C ARG A 693 6.54 -15.16 -24.58
N LEU A 694 7.77 -15.64 -24.34
CA LEU A 694 8.48 -16.54 -25.25
C LEU A 694 7.73 -17.86 -25.46
N SER A 695 7.17 -18.46 -24.40
CA SER A 695 6.39 -19.70 -24.55
C SER A 695 5.10 -19.49 -25.36
N ASN A 696 4.41 -18.36 -25.18
CA ASN A 696 3.23 -18.03 -25.99
C ASN A 696 3.58 -17.84 -27.47
N LEU A 697 4.70 -17.16 -27.76
CA LEU A 697 5.19 -17.02 -29.14
C LEU A 697 5.58 -18.37 -29.76
N CYS A 698 6.21 -19.27 -28.98
CA CYS A 698 6.52 -20.64 -29.41
C CYS A 698 5.26 -21.40 -29.87
N ILE A 699 4.16 -21.31 -29.11
CA ILE A 699 2.88 -21.93 -29.48
C ILE A 699 2.31 -21.33 -30.77
N ALA A 700 2.29 -20.00 -30.90
CA ALA A 700 1.76 -19.32 -32.09
C ALA A 700 2.55 -19.68 -33.37
N LEU A 701 3.88 -19.73 -33.27
CA LEU A 701 4.76 -20.15 -34.37
C LEU A 701 4.54 -21.62 -34.74
N GLN A 702 4.38 -22.50 -33.74
CA GLN A 702 4.07 -23.91 -33.98
C GLN A 702 2.73 -24.08 -34.70
N LEU A 703 1.70 -23.32 -34.30
CA LEU A 703 0.39 -23.33 -34.94
C LEU A 703 0.50 -22.88 -36.41
N ARG A 704 1.28 -21.83 -36.69
CA ARG A 704 1.56 -21.37 -38.05
C ARG A 704 2.35 -22.38 -38.88
N PHE A 705 3.31 -23.08 -38.27
CA PHE A 705 4.00 -24.19 -38.92
C PHE A 705 3.02 -25.32 -39.29
N ARG A 706 2.12 -25.74 -38.39
CA ARG A 706 1.17 -26.82 -38.70
C ARG A 706 0.22 -26.46 -39.84
N ARG A 707 -0.13 -25.17 -39.99
CA ARG A 707 -1.00 -24.66 -41.07
C ARG A 707 -0.29 -24.54 -42.42
N HIS A 708 0.91 -23.96 -42.45
CA HIS A 708 1.61 -23.61 -43.69
C HIS A 708 2.86 -24.44 -44.00
N HIS A 709 3.26 -25.32 -43.08
CA HIS A 709 4.46 -26.16 -43.16
C HIS A 709 5.78 -25.37 -43.35
N SER A 710 5.82 -24.12 -42.85
CA SER A 710 6.99 -23.24 -42.88
C SER A 710 8.07 -23.69 -41.90
N THR A 711 9.18 -24.21 -42.42
CA THR A 711 10.30 -24.69 -41.58
C THR A 711 10.96 -23.56 -40.79
N THR A 712 10.96 -22.33 -41.31
CA THR A 712 11.49 -21.16 -40.61
C THR A 712 10.71 -20.88 -39.33
N ASP A 713 9.37 -20.97 -39.36
CA ASP A 713 8.55 -20.76 -38.17
C ASP A 713 8.78 -21.86 -37.13
N LEU A 714 9.02 -23.09 -37.58
CA LEU A 714 9.31 -24.22 -36.68
C LEU A 714 10.69 -24.08 -36.00
N ASP A 715 11.72 -23.66 -36.74
CA ASP A 715 13.04 -23.40 -36.16
C ASP A 715 13.00 -22.22 -35.18
N GLU A 716 12.23 -21.17 -35.49
CA GLU A 716 11.99 -20.06 -34.57
C GLU A 716 11.20 -20.52 -33.33
N ALA A 717 10.21 -21.41 -33.48
CA ALA A 717 9.45 -21.97 -32.35
C ALA A 717 10.37 -22.73 -31.39
N VAL A 718 11.25 -23.58 -31.90
CA VAL A 718 12.24 -24.33 -31.09
C VAL A 718 13.21 -23.37 -30.39
N ASN A 719 13.76 -22.39 -31.11
CA ASN A 719 14.67 -21.41 -30.52
C ASN A 719 14.00 -20.59 -29.40
N THR A 720 12.76 -20.15 -29.63
CA THR A 720 11.97 -19.39 -28.66
C THR A 720 11.61 -20.25 -27.45
N GLY A 721 11.26 -21.52 -27.65
CA GLY A 721 11.02 -22.48 -26.57
C GLY A 721 12.27 -22.74 -25.71
N ARG A 722 13.46 -22.88 -26.32
CA ARG A 722 14.73 -23.00 -25.58
C ARG A 722 15.04 -21.75 -24.77
N ARG A 723 14.83 -20.56 -25.33
CA ARG A 723 14.98 -19.28 -24.61
C ARG A 723 13.99 -19.17 -23.45
N ALA A 724 12.74 -19.60 -23.63
CA ALA A 724 11.74 -19.62 -22.56
C ALA A 724 12.20 -20.49 -21.39
N LEU A 725 12.72 -21.69 -21.68
CA LEU A 725 13.21 -22.61 -20.65
C LEU A 725 14.46 -22.08 -19.94
N ALA A 726 15.40 -21.47 -20.67
CA ALA A 726 16.59 -20.85 -20.10
C ALA A 726 16.27 -19.68 -19.15
N ALA A 727 15.20 -18.93 -19.44
CA ALA A 727 14.70 -17.86 -18.57
C ALA A 727 13.76 -18.34 -17.45
N THR A 728 13.61 -19.66 -17.25
CA THR A 728 12.73 -20.23 -16.22
C THR A 728 13.54 -20.80 -15.06
N GLU A 729 13.29 -20.30 -13.85
CA GLU A 729 13.87 -20.86 -12.62
C GLU A 729 13.53 -22.36 -12.46
N PRO A 730 14.48 -23.21 -12.02
CA PRO A 730 14.27 -24.67 -11.92
C PRO A 730 13.08 -25.09 -11.04
N GLY A 731 12.74 -24.31 -10.01
CA GLY A 731 11.61 -24.59 -9.10
C GLY A 731 10.28 -23.95 -9.50
N SER A 732 10.19 -23.30 -10.66
CA SER A 732 8.97 -22.60 -11.07
C SER A 732 7.81 -23.57 -11.39
N VAL A 733 6.62 -23.29 -10.85
CA VAL A 733 5.39 -24.03 -11.17
C VAL A 733 5.01 -24.02 -12.66
N ALA A 734 5.51 -23.03 -13.43
CA ALA A 734 5.27 -22.92 -14.86
C ALA A 734 6.26 -23.72 -15.73
N ARG A 735 7.32 -24.27 -15.12
CA ARG A 735 8.38 -24.99 -15.84
C ARG A 735 7.87 -26.24 -16.59
N PRO A 736 7.02 -27.11 -16.01
CA PRO A 736 6.51 -28.29 -16.71
C PRO A 736 5.77 -27.95 -18.02
N GLY A 737 4.94 -26.91 -18.02
CA GLY A 737 4.23 -26.47 -19.22
C GLY A 737 5.18 -26.00 -20.32
N ARG A 738 6.25 -25.26 -19.97
CA ARG A 738 7.26 -24.77 -20.92
C ARG A 738 8.10 -25.91 -21.50
N LEU A 739 8.48 -26.89 -20.68
CA LEU A 739 9.15 -28.12 -21.11
C LEU A 739 8.28 -28.87 -22.14
N SER A 740 7.00 -29.06 -21.84
CA SER A 740 6.04 -29.74 -22.71
C SER A 740 5.82 -29.01 -24.04
N ASN A 741 5.78 -27.68 -24.05
CA ASN A 741 5.65 -26.89 -25.28
C ASN A 741 6.87 -27.02 -26.19
N LEU A 742 8.08 -26.93 -25.63
CA LEU A 742 9.33 -27.12 -26.39
C LEU A 742 9.45 -28.55 -26.90
N GLY A 743 9.15 -29.56 -26.07
CA GLY A 743 9.16 -30.96 -26.46
C GLY A 743 8.23 -31.23 -27.65
N LEU A 744 7.05 -30.61 -27.68
CA LEU A 744 6.13 -30.73 -28.80
C LEU A 744 6.66 -30.06 -30.08
N ALA A 745 7.32 -28.90 -29.97
CA ALA A 745 7.94 -28.22 -31.11
C ALA A 745 9.10 -29.04 -31.71
N LEU A 746 9.93 -29.65 -30.86
CA LEU A 746 11.00 -30.56 -31.27
C LEU A 746 10.43 -31.83 -31.91
N LEU A 747 9.33 -32.37 -31.38
CA LEU A 747 8.65 -33.53 -31.97
C LEU A 747 8.11 -33.21 -33.38
N ASP A 748 7.51 -32.04 -33.56
CA ASP A 748 7.05 -31.57 -34.88
C ASP A 748 8.24 -31.42 -35.85
N ARG A 749 9.39 -30.94 -35.35
CA ARG A 749 10.62 -30.84 -36.15
C ARG A 749 11.17 -32.21 -36.51
N HIS A 750 11.23 -33.15 -35.57
CA HIS A 750 11.60 -34.55 -35.83
C HIS A 750 10.69 -35.20 -36.89
N LYS A 751 9.37 -35.05 -36.79
CA LYS A 751 8.44 -35.61 -37.78
C LYS A 751 8.75 -35.14 -39.21
N ARG A 752 9.28 -33.92 -39.35
CA ARG A 752 9.64 -33.33 -40.64
C ARG A 752 11.06 -33.68 -41.10
N SER A 753 12.04 -33.58 -40.21
CA SER A 753 13.48 -33.72 -40.53
C SER A 753 14.02 -35.13 -40.30
N ARG A 754 13.30 -35.96 -39.55
CA ARG A 754 13.77 -37.26 -39.00
C ARG A 754 15.02 -37.14 -38.14
N SER A 755 15.26 -36.00 -37.50
CA SER A 755 16.38 -35.77 -36.58
C SER A 755 16.19 -36.59 -35.29
N GLU A 756 17.03 -37.59 -35.06
CA GLU A 756 17.00 -38.39 -33.82
C GLU A 756 17.39 -37.55 -32.59
N ASP A 757 18.29 -36.57 -32.74
CA ASP A 757 18.68 -35.66 -31.66
C ASP A 757 17.48 -34.85 -31.13
N ASP A 758 16.62 -34.38 -32.04
CA ASP A 758 15.40 -33.66 -31.66
C ASP A 758 14.39 -34.56 -30.93
N LEU A 759 14.33 -35.84 -31.31
CA LEU A 759 13.45 -36.82 -30.67
C LEU A 759 13.95 -37.18 -29.26
N ASP A 760 15.26 -37.40 -29.11
CA ASP A 760 15.87 -37.70 -27.82
C ASP A 760 15.75 -36.49 -26.86
N GLU A 761 15.95 -35.25 -27.35
CA GLU A 761 15.71 -34.02 -26.57
C GLU A 761 14.23 -33.88 -26.19
N ALA A 762 13.30 -34.09 -27.14
CA ALA A 762 11.86 -34.03 -26.86
C ALA A 762 11.42 -35.04 -25.79
N LEU A 763 11.95 -36.27 -25.84
CA LEU A 763 11.68 -37.31 -24.83
C LEU A 763 12.21 -36.92 -23.46
N GLN A 764 13.42 -36.38 -23.38
CA GLN A 764 14.01 -35.92 -22.12
C GLN A 764 13.15 -34.81 -21.50
N LEU A 765 12.79 -33.79 -22.29
CA LEU A 765 12.01 -32.65 -21.82
C LEU A 765 10.58 -33.05 -21.39
N CYS A 766 9.91 -33.90 -22.18
CA CYS A 766 8.56 -34.36 -21.82
C CYS A 766 8.57 -35.26 -20.56
N ARG A 767 9.62 -36.08 -20.35
CA ARG A 767 9.78 -36.84 -19.10
C ARG A 767 10.01 -35.93 -17.90
N GLU A 768 10.93 -34.96 -18.03
CA GLU A 768 11.17 -33.96 -16.99
C GLU A 768 9.87 -33.19 -16.65
N ALA A 769 9.06 -32.84 -17.65
CA ALA A 769 7.78 -32.17 -17.44
C ALA A 769 6.80 -33.04 -16.62
N VAL A 770 6.70 -34.33 -16.92
CA VAL A 770 5.86 -35.26 -16.15
C VAL A 770 6.41 -35.45 -14.73
N ASP A 771 7.72 -35.61 -14.55
CA ASP A 771 8.30 -35.88 -13.23
C ASP A 771 8.21 -34.67 -12.29
N THR A 772 8.26 -33.46 -12.84
CA THR A 772 8.22 -32.21 -12.06
C THR A 772 6.81 -31.65 -11.87
N ALA A 773 5.80 -32.10 -12.64
CA ALA A 773 4.42 -31.65 -12.50
C ALA A 773 3.72 -32.31 -11.29
N PRO A 774 3.09 -31.53 -10.38
CA PRO A 774 2.29 -32.09 -9.29
C PRO A 774 1.19 -33.03 -9.81
N PRO A 775 0.87 -34.14 -9.10
CA PRO A 775 -0.08 -35.15 -9.58
C PRO A 775 -1.47 -34.62 -9.94
N GLU A 776 -1.96 -33.61 -9.20
CA GLU A 776 -3.28 -33.00 -9.40
C GLU A 776 -3.25 -31.81 -10.38
N HIS A 777 -2.08 -31.44 -10.91
CA HIS A 777 -1.97 -30.26 -11.77
C HIS A 777 -2.50 -30.54 -13.20
N PRO A 778 -3.39 -29.70 -13.75
CA PRO A 778 -3.99 -29.92 -15.09
C PRO A 778 -2.98 -30.09 -16.23
N ASP A 779 -1.81 -29.44 -16.15
CA ASP A 779 -0.75 -29.55 -17.17
C ASP A 779 0.03 -30.87 -17.12
N ARG A 780 -0.11 -31.67 -16.05
CA ARG A 780 0.46 -33.02 -15.99
C ARG A 780 -0.12 -33.90 -17.10
N ALA A 781 -1.45 -33.86 -17.30
CA ALA A 781 -2.12 -34.64 -18.34
C ALA A 781 -1.69 -34.23 -19.76
N LYS A 782 -1.47 -32.93 -20.01
CA LYS A 782 -0.91 -32.44 -21.28
C LYS A 782 0.53 -32.94 -21.49
N SER A 783 1.32 -32.94 -20.42
CA SER A 783 2.70 -33.44 -20.46
C SER A 783 2.76 -34.94 -20.71
N LEU A 784 1.86 -35.72 -20.10
CA LEU A 784 1.68 -37.15 -20.36
C LEU A 784 1.25 -37.42 -21.82
N LEU A 785 0.33 -36.61 -22.36
CA LEU A 785 -0.09 -36.70 -23.75
C LEU A 785 1.09 -36.49 -24.71
N ASN A 786 1.86 -35.44 -24.50
CA ASN A 786 3.02 -35.09 -25.33
C ASN A 786 4.15 -36.13 -25.18
N LEU A 787 4.39 -36.65 -23.97
CA LEU A 787 5.33 -37.73 -23.73
C LEU A 787 4.91 -39.00 -24.48
N GLY A 788 3.63 -39.39 -24.40
CA GLY A 788 3.09 -40.52 -25.16
C GLY A 788 3.30 -40.35 -26.67
N SER A 789 3.08 -39.14 -27.20
CA SER A 789 3.38 -38.84 -28.61
C SER A 789 4.86 -38.95 -28.98
N ALA A 790 5.77 -38.52 -28.09
CA ALA A 790 7.21 -38.64 -28.30
C ALA A 790 7.68 -40.11 -28.23
N VAL A 791 7.17 -40.88 -27.26
CA VAL A 791 7.49 -42.31 -27.10
C VAL A 791 6.96 -43.11 -28.30
N ALA A 792 5.74 -42.83 -28.76
CA ALA A 792 5.19 -43.46 -29.97
C ALA A 792 6.02 -43.14 -31.22
N ALA A 793 6.51 -41.89 -31.36
CA ALA A 793 7.40 -41.53 -32.47
C ALA A 793 8.70 -42.35 -32.44
N ARG A 794 9.30 -42.56 -31.25
CA ARG A 794 10.47 -43.45 -31.08
C ARG A 794 10.14 -44.91 -31.41
N GLY A 795 8.99 -45.40 -30.97
CA GLY A 795 8.51 -46.74 -31.30
C GLY A 795 8.41 -46.96 -32.81
N ASN A 796 7.93 -45.94 -33.54
CA ASN A 796 7.78 -45.98 -34.99
C ASN A 796 9.12 -45.86 -35.75
N THR A 797 10.10 -45.10 -35.24
CA THR A 797 11.43 -45.00 -35.89
C THR A 797 12.33 -46.19 -35.58
N ARG A 798 12.25 -46.74 -34.35
CA ARG A 798 13.14 -47.81 -33.86
C ARG A 798 12.48 -49.21 -33.86
N ALA A 799 11.20 -49.32 -34.23
CA ALA A 799 10.41 -50.55 -34.27
C ALA A 799 10.34 -51.31 -32.92
N THR A 800 10.23 -50.57 -31.80
CA THR A 800 10.22 -51.10 -30.44
C THR A 800 8.79 -51.27 -29.90
N ALA A 801 8.30 -52.51 -29.84
CA ALA A 801 6.95 -52.83 -29.34
C ALA A 801 6.70 -52.39 -27.88
N THR A 802 7.76 -52.31 -27.06
CA THR A 802 7.69 -51.82 -25.67
C THR A 802 7.34 -50.34 -25.59
N ASP A 803 7.88 -49.52 -26.49
CA ASP A 803 7.62 -48.07 -26.51
C ASP A 803 6.17 -47.79 -26.90
N VAL A 804 5.62 -48.57 -27.83
CA VAL A 804 4.21 -48.44 -28.23
C VAL A 804 3.28 -48.72 -27.04
N LEU A 805 3.56 -49.75 -26.25
CA LEU A 805 2.76 -50.06 -25.04
C LEU A 805 2.93 -49.01 -23.94
N GLU A 806 4.14 -48.46 -23.77
CA GLU A 806 4.41 -47.34 -22.87
C GLU A 806 3.59 -46.10 -23.29
N ALA A 807 3.58 -45.76 -24.57
CA ALA A 807 2.78 -44.65 -25.10
C ALA A 807 1.27 -44.83 -24.87
N GLU A 808 0.73 -46.03 -25.10
CA GLU A 808 -0.67 -46.32 -24.82
C GLU A 808 -1.04 -46.19 -23.34
N GLN A 809 -0.13 -46.56 -22.44
CA GLN A 809 -0.34 -46.39 -21.00
C GLN A 809 -0.35 -44.91 -20.62
N LEU A 810 0.59 -44.12 -21.14
CA LEU A 810 0.67 -42.68 -20.89
C LEU A 810 -0.58 -41.95 -21.39
N TRP A 811 -1.07 -42.29 -22.58
CA TRP A 811 -2.31 -41.71 -23.12
C TRP A 811 -3.55 -42.14 -22.32
N ARG A 812 -3.59 -43.38 -21.81
CA ARG A 812 -4.67 -43.81 -20.91
C ARG A 812 -4.68 -42.98 -19.64
N GLU A 813 -3.53 -42.81 -18.98
CA GLU A 813 -3.40 -41.99 -17.77
C GLU A 813 -3.81 -40.54 -18.01
N ALA A 814 -3.37 -39.94 -19.13
CA ALA A 814 -3.79 -38.59 -19.53
C ALA A 814 -5.31 -38.49 -19.76
N GLY A 815 -5.92 -39.49 -20.41
CA GLY A 815 -7.35 -39.52 -20.70
C GLY A 815 -8.25 -39.76 -19.48
N ASP A 816 -7.73 -40.48 -18.47
CA ASP A 816 -8.47 -40.85 -17.26
C ASP A 816 -8.33 -39.80 -16.14
N THR A 817 -7.40 -38.84 -16.30
CA THR A 817 -7.22 -37.72 -15.36
C THR A 817 -8.43 -36.78 -15.41
N SER A 818 -9.32 -36.85 -14.41
CA SER A 818 -10.55 -36.04 -14.38
C SER A 818 -10.32 -34.54 -14.12
N ALA A 819 -9.15 -34.16 -13.61
CA ALA A 819 -8.77 -32.78 -13.28
C ALA A 819 -8.35 -31.92 -14.49
N THR A 820 -8.37 -32.46 -15.72
CA THR A 820 -7.95 -31.73 -16.94
C THR A 820 -9.11 -31.49 -17.90
N ALA A 821 -8.92 -30.59 -18.87
CA ALA A 821 -9.93 -30.25 -19.85
C ALA A 821 -10.36 -31.48 -20.67
N SER A 822 -11.67 -31.65 -20.88
CA SER A 822 -12.23 -32.77 -21.65
C SER A 822 -11.63 -32.89 -23.05
N SER A 823 -11.17 -31.78 -23.66
CA SER A 823 -10.50 -31.78 -24.96
C SER A 823 -9.19 -32.57 -24.93
N VAL A 824 -8.33 -32.35 -23.93
CA VAL A 824 -7.06 -33.08 -23.77
C VAL A 824 -7.33 -34.57 -23.59
N ARG A 825 -8.36 -34.92 -22.81
CA ARG A 825 -8.75 -36.32 -22.56
C ARG A 825 -9.26 -37.01 -23.81
N VAL A 826 -10.04 -36.32 -24.63
CA VAL A 826 -10.52 -36.84 -25.93
C VAL A 826 -9.33 -37.08 -26.86
N ILE A 827 -8.37 -36.14 -26.95
CA ILE A 827 -7.15 -36.31 -27.79
C ILE A 827 -6.35 -37.51 -27.32
N ALA A 828 -6.16 -37.69 -26.01
CA ALA A 828 -5.39 -38.80 -25.47
C ALA A 828 -6.04 -40.15 -25.80
N HIS A 829 -7.34 -40.30 -25.57
CA HIS A 829 -8.07 -41.52 -25.92
C HIS A 829 -8.13 -41.76 -27.43
N ALA A 830 -8.24 -40.71 -28.25
CA ALA A 830 -8.20 -40.82 -29.70
C ALA A 830 -6.81 -41.25 -30.22
N ALA A 831 -5.72 -40.70 -29.67
CA ALA A 831 -4.35 -41.08 -30.01
C ALA A 831 -4.07 -42.56 -29.67
N ARG A 832 -4.55 -43.00 -28.50
CA ARG A 832 -4.52 -44.41 -28.11
C ARG A 832 -5.33 -45.30 -29.06
N GLY A 833 -6.53 -44.85 -29.45
CA GLY A 833 -7.38 -45.56 -30.41
C GLY A 833 -6.71 -45.74 -31.76
N GLN A 834 -6.09 -44.67 -32.27
CA GLN A 834 -5.35 -44.67 -33.53
C GLN A 834 -4.18 -45.65 -33.50
N SER A 835 -3.36 -45.61 -32.43
CA SER A 835 -2.22 -46.51 -32.31
C SER A 835 -2.64 -47.98 -32.22
N ALA A 836 -3.73 -48.29 -31.51
CA ALA A 836 -4.27 -49.66 -31.47
C ALA A 836 -4.85 -50.09 -32.83
N ALA A 837 -5.50 -49.19 -33.56
CA ALA A 837 -6.04 -49.47 -34.89
C ALA A 837 -4.95 -49.75 -35.94
N GLU A 838 -3.84 -49.00 -35.90
CA GLU A 838 -2.67 -49.22 -36.78
C GLU A 838 -2.02 -50.60 -36.58
N ARG A 839 -2.25 -51.22 -35.42
CA ARG A 839 -1.77 -52.57 -35.07
C ARG A 839 -2.84 -53.64 -35.22
N GLU A 840 -4.00 -53.27 -35.78
CA GLU A 840 -5.16 -54.13 -35.97
C GLU A 840 -5.74 -54.72 -34.65
N GLU A 841 -5.48 -54.05 -33.51
CA GLU A 841 -6.07 -54.42 -32.21
C GLU A 841 -7.44 -53.78 -32.03
N TRP A 842 -8.37 -54.19 -32.89
CA TRP A 842 -9.68 -53.54 -33.05
C TRP A 842 -10.49 -53.43 -31.75
N THR A 843 -10.38 -54.40 -30.84
CA THR A 843 -11.07 -54.35 -29.54
C THR A 843 -10.52 -53.24 -28.63
N SER A 844 -9.20 -53.05 -28.58
CA SER A 844 -8.57 -51.97 -27.80
C SER A 844 -8.84 -50.61 -28.44
N ALA A 845 -8.78 -50.54 -29.78
CA ALA A 845 -9.11 -49.35 -30.56
C ALA A 845 -10.56 -48.90 -30.32
N ALA A 846 -11.53 -49.82 -30.40
CA ALA A 846 -12.94 -49.55 -30.16
C ALA A 846 -13.18 -49.05 -28.73
N ALA A 847 -12.51 -49.63 -27.73
CA ALA A 847 -12.62 -49.20 -26.34
C ALA A 847 -12.09 -47.78 -26.13
N ALA A 848 -10.93 -47.46 -26.71
CA ALA A 848 -10.29 -46.14 -26.60
C ALA A 848 -11.08 -45.06 -27.33
N TYR A 849 -11.45 -45.27 -28.61
CA TYR A 849 -12.30 -44.32 -29.33
C TYR A 849 -13.68 -44.18 -28.69
N GLY A 850 -14.26 -45.26 -28.17
CA GLY A 850 -15.52 -45.20 -27.41
C GLY A 850 -15.39 -44.35 -26.12
N ALA A 851 -14.25 -44.39 -25.44
CA ALA A 851 -13.98 -43.49 -24.31
C ALA A 851 -13.89 -42.03 -24.74
N ALA A 852 -13.24 -41.76 -25.89
CA ALA A 852 -13.17 -40.42 -26.47
C ALA A 852 -14.58 -39.88 -26.83
N VAL A 853 -15.43 -40.68 -27.47
CA VAL A 853 -16.80 -40.28 -27.85
C VAL A 853 -17.68 -40.00 -26.63
N ARG A 854 -17.52 -40.75 -25.53
CA ARG A 854 -18.27 -40.51 -24.28
C ARG A 854 -17.96 -39.17 -23.61
N LEU A 855 -16.82 -38.55 -23.93
CA LEU A 855 -16.40 -37.26 -23.37
C LEU A 855 -16.84 -36.07 -24.22
N LEU A 856 -17.30 -36.29 -25.46
CA LEU A 856 -17.74 -35.22 -26.35
C LEU A 856 -18.89 -34.35 -25.77
N PRO A 857 -19.88 -34.90 -25.04
CA PRO A 857 -20.91 -34.07 -24.40
C PRO A 857 -20.34 -33.03 -23.42
N ASP A 858 -19.20 -33.30 -22.78
CA ASP A 858 -18.58 -32.39 -21.81
C ASP A 858 -17.84 -31.22 -22.48
N LEU A 859 -17.63 -31.29 -23.80
CA LEU A 859 -16.96 -30.24 -24.59
C LEU A 859 -17.89 -29.07 -24.95
N VAL A 860 -19.21 -29.28 -24.89
CA VAL A 860 -20.20 -28.30 -25.36
C VAL A 860 -21.07 -27.86 -24.19
N TRP A 861 -21.04 -26.56 -23.88
CA TRP A 861 -21.86 -26.02 -22.79
C TRP A 861 -23.36 -26.06 -23.11
N ALA A 862 -24.16 -26.47 -22.11
CA ALA A 862 -25.61 -26.63 -22.22
C ALA A 862 -26.41 -25.31 -22.34
N GLY A 863 -25.78 -24.15 -22.52
CA GLY A 863 -26.47 -22.92 -22.93
C GLY A 863 -25.84 -22.22 -24.15
N ALA A 864 -24.85 -22.82 -24.81
CA ALA A 864 -24.21 -22.25 -25.98
C ALA A 864 -25.19 -22.16 -27.16
N LEU A 865 -25.02 -21.15 -28.03
CA LEU A 865 -25.78 -21.05 -29.27
C LEU A 865 -25.52 -22.30 -30.12
N ARG A 866 -26.50 -22.65 -30.95
CA ARG A 866 -26.43 -23.85 -31.79
C ARG A 866 -25.23 -23.81 -32.73
N THR A 867 -24.98 -22.67 -33.37
CA THR A 867 -23.82 -22.44 -34.25
C THR A 867 -22.51 -22.70 -33.51
N ASP A 868 -22.37 -22.12 -32.32
CA ASP A 868 -21.13 -22.21 -31.52
C ASP A 868 -20.86 -23.64 -31.03
N SER A 869 -21.94 -24.40 -30.77
CA SER A 869 -21.92 -25.82 -30.42
C SER A 869 -21.56 -26.72 -31.60
N GLU A 870 -22.12 -26.46 -32.79
CA GLU A 870 -21.79 -27.17 -34.03
C GLU A 870 -20.33 -26.93 -34.42
N ASP A 871 -19.84 -25.70 -34.23
CA ASP A 871 -18.46 -25.32 -34.47
C ASP A 871 -17.50 -25.96 -33.45
N ALA A 872 -17.83 -25.97 -32.15
CA ALA A 872 -17.00 -26.62 -31.12
C ALA A 872 -16.83 -28.13 -31.35
N LEU A 873 -17.78 -28.77 -32.05
CA LEU A 873 -17.72 -30.19 -32.43
C LEU A 873 -17.04 -30.43 -33.78
N THR A 874 -16.70 -29.38 -34.52
CA THR A 874 -16.12 -29.50 -35.87
C THR A 874 -14.76 -30.18 -35.85
N ASP A 875 -13.94 -29.91 -34.83
CA ASP A 875 -12.61 -30.51 -34.65
C ASP A 875 -12.65 -32.02 -34.38
N TRP A 876 -13.82 -32.56 -34.03
CA TRP A 876 -14.02 -33.98 -33.67
C TRP A 876 -14.85 -34.73 -34.71
N ARG A 877 -15.10 -34.12 -35.86
CA ARG A 877 -15.76 -34.78 -37.00
C ARG A 877 -14.93 -35.99 -37.41
N GLY A 878 -15.57 -37.15 -37.42
CA GLY A 878 -14.90 -38.43 -37.74
C GLY A 878 -14.65 -39.31 -36.52
N LEU A 879 -14.53 -38.77 -35.31
CA LEU A 879 -14.20 -39.57 -34.12
C LEU A 879 -15.25 -40.67 -33.84
N ALA A 880 -16.54 -40.37 -33.98
CA ALA A 880 -17.60 -41.37 -33.87
C ALA A 880 -17.60 -42.38 -35.03
N LEU A 881 -17.15 -41.96 -36.22
CA LEU A 881 -16.99 -42.86 -37.37
C LEU A 881 -15.82 -43.82 -37.14
N ASP A 882 -14.68 -43.33 -36.66
CA ASP A 882 -13.50 -44.14 -36.32
C ASP A 882 -13.82 -45.13 -35.20
N ALA A 883 -14.57 -44.69 -34.18
CA ALA A 883 -15.06 -45.56 -33.13
C ALA A 883 -15.99 -46.66 -33.66
N GLY A 884 -16.93 -46.28 -34.55
CA GLY A 884 -17.84 -47.22 -35.20
C GLY A 884 -17.11 -48.22 -36.10
N ALA A 885 -16.13 -47.74 -36.88
CA ALA A 885 -15.30 -48.57 -37.77
C ALA A 885 -14.46 -49.57 -36.96
N ALA A 886 -13.81 -49.11 -35.88
CA ALA A 886 -13.06 -49.97 -34.98
C ALA A 886 -13.97 -51.03 -34.31
N ALA A 887 -15.17 -50.65 -33.87
CA ALA A 887 -16.13 -51.59 -33.30
C ALA A 887 -16.62 -52.65 -34.31
N LEU A 888 -16.87 -52.25 -35.57
CA LEU A 888 -17.19 -53.20 -36.65
C LEU A 888 -16.03 -54.15 -36.93
N ALA A 889 -14.80 -53.65 -36.99
CA ALA A 889 -13.60 -54.46 -37.17
C ALA A 889 -13.36 -55.42 -35.99
N ALA A 890 -13.76 -55.01 -34.77
CA ALA A 890 -13.76 -55.85 -33.57
C ALA A 890 -14.92 -56.87 -33.52
N LYS A 891 -15.76 -56.91 -34.56
CA LYS A 891 -16.97 -57.76 -34.65
C LYS A 891 -18.04 -57.44 -33.59
N ASP A 892 -18.13 -56.18 -33.19
CA ASP A 892 -19.17 -55.65 -32.29
C ASP A 892 -20.10 -54.66 -33.04
N PRO A 893 -21.05 -55.16 -33.85
CA PRO A 893 -21.98 -54.31 -34.59
C PRO A 893 -22.95 -53.55 -33.68
N ALA A 894 -23.23 -54.07 -32.48
CA ALA A 894 -24.09 -53.39 -31.50
C ALA A 894 -23.38 -52.18 -30.88
N GLY A 895 -22.12 -52.34 -30.49
CA GLY A 895 -21.26 -51.24 -30.04
C GLY A 895 -21.02 -50.20 -31.13
N ALA A 896 -20.81 -50.63 -32.38
CA ALA A 896 -20.68 -49.71 -33.51
C ALA A 896 -21.91 -48.83 -33.68
N LEU A 897 -23.12 -49.44 -33.68
CA LEU A 897 -24.36 -48.69 -33.74
C LEU A 897 -24.50 -47.75 -32.55
N HIS A 898 -24.17 -48.20 -31.34
CA HIS A 898 -24.26 -47.39 -30.13
C HIS A 898 -23.41 -46.12 -30.20
N VAL A 899 -22.15 -46.23 -30.61
CA VAL A 899 -21.23 -45.09 -30.66
C VAL A 899 -21.57 -44.13 -31.81
N LEU A 900 -22.01 -44.66 -32.96
CA LEU A 900 -22.50 -43.85 -34.08
C LEU A 900 -23.76 -43.07 -33.70
N GLU A 901 -24.72 -43.71 -33.03
CA GLU A 901 -25.94 -43.06 -32.56
C GLU A 901 -25.67 -42.11 -31.39
N ALA A 902 -24.68 -42.38 -30.54
CA ALA A 902 -24.21 -41.42 -29.53
C ALA A 902 -23.63 -40.15 -30.17
N GLY A 903 -22.82 -40.31 -31.23
CA GLY A 903 -22.28 -39.19 -32.01
C GLY A 903 -23.38 -38.37 -32.72
N ARG A 904 -24.37 -39.05 -33.33
CA ARG A 904 -25.50 -38.38 -34.04
C ARG A 904 -26.50 -37.76 -33.07
N GLY A 905 -26.79 -38.44 -31.96
CA GLY A 905 -27.77 -38.08 -30.96
C GLY A 905 -27.36 -36.88 -30.08
N MET A 906 -26.08 -36.52 -30.06
CA MET A 906 -25.56 -35.39 -29.28
C MET A 906 -26.21 -34.05 -29.65
N LEU A 907 -26.37 -33.78 -30.94
CA LEU A 907 -27.06 -32.57 -31.43
C LEU A 907 -28.58 -32.65 -31.20
N TRP A 908 -29.17 -33.85 -31.23
CA TRP A 908 -30.62 -34.05 -31.03
C TRP A 908 -31.05 -33.95 -29.56
N SER A 909 -30.26 -34.47 -28.62
CA SER A 909 -30.46 -34.28 -27.17
C SER A 909 -30.51 -32.79 -26.81
N ARG A 910 -29.73 -31.97 -27.53
CA ARG A 910 -29.66 -30.51 -27.38
C ARG A 910 -30.90 -29.75 -27.86
N VAL A 911 -31.50 -30.20 -28.98
CA VAL A 911 -32.78 -29.64 -29.50
C VAL A 911 -33.91 -29.84 -28.47
N LEU A 912 -33.83 -30.91 -27.69
CA LEU A 912 -34.78 -31.19 -26.62
C LEU A 912 -34.50 -30.34 -25.36
N GLU A 913 -33.24 -29.99 -25.09
CA GLU A 913 -32.83 -29.19 -23.91
C GLU A 913 -32.98 -27.68 -24.08
N THR A 914 -32.76 -27.14 -25.28
CA THR A 914 -32.97 -25.70 -25.58
C THR A 914 -34.44 -25.26 -25.50
N ARG A 915 -35.38 -26.21 -25.43
CA ARG A 915 -36.82 -25.96 -25.19
C ARG A 915 -37.23 -26.07 -23.72
N ALA A 916 -36.28 -26.13 -22.78
CA ALA A 916 -36.56 -26.37 -21.37
C ALA A 916 -36.76 -25.09 -20.53
N ASP A 917 -37.52 -24.12 -21.03
CA ASP A 917 -38.39 -23.33 -20.15
C ASP A 917 -39.80 -23.91 -20.30
N LEU A 918 -40.04 -24.99 -19.57
CA LEU A 918 -41.33 -25.67 -19.55
C LEU A 918 -42.24 -25.12 -18.46
N ASP A 919 -41.80 -24.13 -17.68
CA ASP A 919 -42.54 -23.66 -16.50
C ASP A 919 -43.86 -23.00 -16.92
N ALA A 920 -43.84 -22.23 -18.01
CA ALA A 920 -45.04 -21.68 -18.62
C ALA A 920 -45.96 -22.77 -19.22
N LEU A 921 -45.39 -23.89 -19.68
CA LEU A 921 -46.15 -25.02 -20.26
C LEU A 921 -46.69 -25.98 -19.20
N ASP A 922 -46.02 -26.12 -18.04
CA ASP A 922 -46.42 -26.97 -16.90
C ASP A 922 -47.72 -26.44 -16.28
N ILE A 923 -47.91 -25.10 -16.32
CA ILE A 923 -49.14 -24.43 -15.88
C ILE A 923 -50.35 -24.77 -16.77
N VAL A 924 -50.14 -24.97 -18.08
CA VAL A 924 -51.25 -25.09 -19.06
C VAL A 924 -51.47 -26.54 -19.54
N ALA A 925 -50.43 -27.37 -19.57
CA ALA A 925 -50.47 -28.74 -20.07
C ALA A 925 -49.46 -29.67 -19.35
N PRO A 926 -49.68 -29.98 -18.05
CA PRO A 926 -48.74 -30.75 -17.23
C PRO A 926 -48.50 -32.17 -17.75
N ASP A 927 -49.50 -32.83 -18.35
CA ASP A 927 -49.35 -34.17 -18.94
C ASP A 927 -48.42 -34.19 -20.16
N LEU A 928 -48.42 -33.10 -20.95
CA LEU A 928 -47.53 -32.95 -22.09
C LEU A 928 -46.09 -32.70 -21.62
N VAL A 929 -45.92 -31.87 -20.59
CA VAL A 929 -44.62 -31.66 -19.92
C VAL A 929 -44.09 -32.96 -19.34
N ALA A 930 -44.92 -33.76 -18.68
CA ALA A 930 -44.53 -35.07 -18.17
C ALA A 930 -44.11 -36.03 -19.29
N ARG A 931 -44.78 -36.02 -20.44
CA ARG A 931 -44.37 -36.80 -21.62
C ARG A 931 -43.07 -36.30 -22.24
N MET A 932 -42.86 -34.99 -22.34
CA MET A 932 -41.62 -34.40 -22.86
C MET A 932 -40.45 -34.66 -21.92
N ARG A 933 -40.64 -34.53 -20.59
CA ARG A 933 -39.66 -34.91 -19.56
C ARG A 933 -39.32 -36.41 -19.64
N ARG A 934 -40.32 -37.29 -19.83
CA ARG A 934 -40.09 -38.74 -20.06
C ARG A 934 -39.32 -39.03 -21.34
N GLY A 935 -39.63 -38.34 -22.44
CA GLY A 935 -38.91 -38.47 -23.72
C GLY A 935 -37.45 -37.99 -23.62
N ALA A 936 -37.23 -36.82 -23.02
CA ALA A 936 -35.88 -36.29 -22.76
C ALA A 936 -35.08 -37.20 -21.82
N TRP A 937 -35.72 -37.75 -20.77
CA TRP A 937 -35.11 -38.71 -19.87
C TRP A 937 -34.75 -40.04 -20.56
N ALA A 938 -35.60 -40.54 -21.46
CA ALA A 938 -35.31 -41.74 -22.24
C ALA A 938 -34.14 -41.55 -23.22
N VAL A 939 -34.04 -40.37 -23.86
CA VAL A 939 -32.90 -39.99 -24.71
C VAL A 939 -31.61 -39.85 -23.89
N ARG A 940 -31.67 -39.24 -22.70
CA ARG A 940 -30.55 -39.14 -21.76
C ARG A 940 -30.04 -40.49 -21.24
N ARG A 941 -30.91 -41.51 -21.18
CA ARG A 941 -30.56 -42.85 -20.66
C ARG A 941 -30.04 -43.81 -21.73
N SER A 942 -30.05 -43.40 -22.99
CA SER A 942 -29.44 -44.18 -24.07
C SER A 942 -27.90 -44.09 -24.22
N PRO A 943 -27.10 -43.90 -23.15
CA PRO A 943 -25.70 -44.34 -23.11
C PRO A 943 -25.46 -45.69 -22.39
N ALA A 944 -26.49 -46.36 -21.82
CA ALA A 944 -26.26 -47.60 -21.07
C ALA A 944 -27.47 -48.55 -21.02
N GLY A 945 -27.30 -49.76 -21.59
CA GLY A 945 -27.97 -50.98 -21.13
C GLY A 945 -29.33 -51.33 -21.75
N LEU A 946 -29.32 -52.00 -22.90
CA LEU A 946 -30.33 -53.00 -23.26
C LEU A 946 -29.64 -54.35 -23.50
N THR A 947 -29.02 -54.87 -22.45
CA THR A 947 -28.67 -56.28 -22.31
C THR A 947 -29.38 -56.80 -21.05
N GLY A 948 -30.69 -57.01 -21.15
CA GLY A 948 -31.47 -57.56 -20.05
C GLY A 948 -32.94 -57.67 -20.39
N GLY A 949 -33.39 -58.92 -20.60
CA GLY A 949 -34.76 -59.41 -20.61
C GLY A 949 -35.90 -58.40 -20.74
N ILE A 950 -36.58 -58.45 -21.87
CA ILE A 950 -38.01 -58.19 -21.90
C ILE A 950 -38.64 -59.30 -21.05
N ASP A 951 -39.08 -58.96 -19.84
CA ASP A 951 -40.17 -59.71 -19.19
C ASP A 951 -41.32 -58.72 -18.91
N PRO A 952 -42.55 -59.09 -19.27
CA PRO A 952 -43.73 -58.23 -19.22
C PRO A 952 -44.31 -58.24 -17.82
N PHE A 953 -45.07 -57.22 -17.39
CA PHE A 953 -46.20 -57.30 -16.43
C PHE A 953 -46.57 -55.89 -15.91
N PRO A 954 -47.76 -55.68 -15.31
CA PRO A 954 -49.11 -56.03 -15.75
C PRO A 954 -49.99 -54.78 -15.93
N GLU A 955 -51.19 -55.01 -16.45
CA GLU A 955 -52.34 -54.11 -16.51
C GLU A 955 -52.70 -53.39 -15.18
N ARG A 956 -53.28 -52.18 -15.34
CA ARG A 956 -54.37 -51.54 -14.54
C ARG A 956 -54.19 -51.45 -13.02
N THR A 957 -54.39 -50.31 -12.34
CA THR A 957 -55.59 -49.47 -12.11
C THR A 957 -55.10 -48.47 -11.03
N VAL A 958 -55.40 -47.17 -10.92
CA VAL A 958 -56.58 -46.31 -11.11
C VAL A 958 -56.06 -44.93 -11.51
#